data_AF-A0A821UXF5-F1
#
_entry.id   AF-A0A821UXF5-F1
#
_cell.length_a   1.000
_cell.length_b   1.000
_cell.length_c   1.000
_cell.angle_alpha   90.00
_cell.angle_beta   90.00
_cell.angle_gamma   90.00
#
_symmetry.space_group_name_H-M   'P 1'
#
loop_
_entity.id
_entity.type
_entity.pdbx_description
1 polymer ?
#
loop_
_entity_poly.entity_id
_entity_poly.type
_entity_poly.pdbx_seq_one_letter_code
_entity_poly.pdbx_strand_id
1 'polypeptide(L)'
;MRTLYHVTEISRPNPNILDIVQELYKKCQRNDQILCFVNSALEATENCKLFSDIRGGTINACPLIQSQSAKIQEDNIEQASVLFSTTIAETSLTFPSLKYVIDTVRAAHSTIKQRLGRVERTQTGEYYALRSPLKCGLNVMQRFLPDKPSQQSINYTIDALRTLAILEAAPSDEFTNLGKALSKIPDFGSIQMSISVLAALRHFNCGHDLICLSSMLGVLNSAAIFSLIPSTFKSPDGDFMTLLNIMNKVLLVKQSIPSHQFNIDRICEAADLTKIRHIISPALRRYISLEKSFNLSSNYRAEAHTKSGEWEYIAKALLTGYRDNIFVSRRELQEKNLLFARYKDLNDIAVLDLKSTLTRPIKQEPVPLIIVRDALYSTAVRSRAIISFAGEMKLEWMEHSLQRELILSNEEELHLNSENRYTKARSLYCNNIHMQLKNKTLSLRGRSGTVLNAELHLRKEMITEMKFELKNRHPPNTTLHENLSRNLEQVCKMPYIFHPMIWRWDAEKQVKIKVNNVVSSNTCAITVTGRYSEIVKVKNEFDSFLSWLENCTVIRNPDAGVPPRVLRPQIRSQCLDIEERISHITDSKRTRIDLYNATNGIHATRETRMEVVSWIAICKFDCKIEGGFVRDWVVGKYTEHPTNPSINPTAWVQYHGVDQIPYMVKEVVPSDLDCHLPKRSYFDIEKFKDELHKYGIKCDVYRQAWRYVLLIDKDEKTGPYTMDLIEPHVALTHDRIDFDVSNLYLEKDYTREIGMHVDIQQKPCSIELESIIDNIKKKRFRVLRSIDNILRDRISKMADIRKWTQLGEPTSFIPSPDSKYISVLVPLPTSSVLYKDVSAKIRTIATEIQIKSIEQIRNPLLEDAYEAMKSLIARECPGSNPNERELFHGTKPESVQGITDYGFDDRYFSSSGRWGHGAYFADNPQKSHGYARPDINDGTHAMFYAKVLSGIPSVLNHDNPKLTSAPIGFHSVQGTGGQYPGRDKNGKMILKCLQIVIKIMG
;
A
#
# COMPACT_ATOMS: atom_id res chain seq x y z
N MET A 1 1.61 37.58 64.33
CA MET A 1 3.00 38.05 64.20
C MET A 1 2.96 39.43 63.55
N ARG A 2 3.61 40.43 64.17
CA ARG A 2 3.68 41.80 63.65
C ARG A 2 4.45 41.79 62.32
N THR A 3 3.89 42.40 61.28
CA THR A 3 4.58 42.67 60.02
C THR A 3 5.71 43.67 60.28
N LEU A 4 6.95 43.31 59.95
CA LEU A 4 8.14 44.13 60.22
C LEU A 4 8.32 45.26 59.19
N TYR A 5 7.79 45.07 57.97
CA TYR A 5 7.92 46.01 56.85
C TYR A 5 6.62 46.14 56.06
N HIS A 6 6.37 47.31 55.47
CA HIS A 6 5.17 47.61 54.68
C HIS A 6 5.25 47.01 53.27
N VAL A 7 4.16 46.45 52.76
CA VAL A 7 4.08 45.94 51.38
C VAL A 7 2.94 46.60 50.62
N THR A 8 3.25 47.16 49.47
CA THR A 8 2.25 47.74 48.57
C THR A 8 1.77 46.66 47.59
N GLU A 9 0.48 46.29 47.67
CA GLU A 9 -0.15 45.41 46.67
C GLU A 9 -0.50 46.22 45.41
N ILE A 10 0.03 45.79 44.27
CA ILE A 10 -0.17 46.41 42.97
C ILE A 10 -0.83 45.39 42.06
N SER A 11 -2.08 45.65 41.68
CA SER A 11 -2.78 44.83 40.70
C SER A 11 -2.43 45.31 39.30
N ARG A 12 -1.78 44.45 38.48
CA ARG A 12 -1.53 44.74 37.06
C ARG A 12 -2.28 43.75 36.16
N PRO A 13 -3.17 44.21 35.27
CA PRO A 13 -3.83 43.34 34.32
C PRO A 13 -2.85 42.92 33.22
N ASN A 14 -2.46 41.65 33.24
CA ASN A 14 -1.91 40.89 32.13
C ASN A 14 -0.65 41.41 31.38
N PRO A 15 0.44 41.85 32.03
CA PRO A 15 1.73 41.95 31.36
C PRO A 15 2.43 40.58 31.31
N ASN A 16 3.24 40.32 30.29
CA ASN A 16 4.15 39.17 30.28
C ASN A 16 5.04 39.25 31.54
N ILE A 17 5.18 38.14 32.27
CA ILE A 17 5.95 38.09 33.50
C ILE A 17 7.38 38.62 33.28
N LEU A 18 7.98 38.34 32.13
CA LEU A 18 9.33 38.78 31.78
C LEU A 18 9.41 40.30 31.57
N ASP A 19 8.38 40.94 31.03
CA ASP A 19 8.34 42.40 30.84
C ASP A 19 8.33 43.13 32.20
N ILE A 20 7.57 42.60 33.16
CA ILE A 20 7.53 43.14 34.52
C ILE A 20 8.86 42.90 35.22
N VAL A 21 9.42 41.69 35.11
CA VAL A 21 10.75 41.41 35.67
C VAL A 21 11.77 42.38 35.08
N GLN A 22 11.75 42.66 33.77
CA GLN A 22 12.65 43.65 33.16
C GLN A 22 12.41 45.08 33.68
N GLU A 23 11.15 45.51 33.83
CA GLU A 23 10.81 46.82 34.38
C GLU A 23 11.29 46.96 35.83
N LEU A 24 11.02 45.97 36.67
CA LEU A 24 11.39 45.97 38.08
C LEU A 24 12.89 45.84 38.27
N TYR A 25 13.55 45.02 37.45
CA TYR A 25 15.00 44.86 37.51
C TYR A 25 15.73 46.17 37.21
N LYS A 26 15.21 47.03 36.32
CA LYS A 26 15.77 48.39 36.09
C LYS A 26 15.69 49.28 37.33
N LYS A 27 14.78 48.98 38.27
CA LYS A 27 14.57 49.72 39.52
C LYS A 27 15.25 49.05 40.73
N CYS A 28 15.73 47.82 40.58
CA CYS A 28 16.38 47.05 41.65
C CYS A 28 17.75 47.65 42.01
N GLN A 29 18.05 47.75 43.31
CA GLN A 29 19.41 47.96 43.79
C GLN A 29 20.20 46.65 43.69
N ARG A 30 21.54 46.71 43.79
CA ARG A 30 22.46 45.58 43.52
C ARG A 30 22.16 44.29 44.30
N ASN A 31 21.48 44.42 45.44
CA ASN A 31 21.15 43.28 46.32
C ASN A 31 19.66 42.93 46.32
N ASP A 32 18.78 43.61 45.58
CA ASP A 32 17.35 43.32 45.59
C ASP A 32 17.02 42.02 44.85
N GLN A 33 16.15 41.18 45.42
CA GLN A 33 15.65 39.96 44.77
C GLN A 33 14.21 40.10 44.28
N ILE A 34 13.94 39.49 43.12
CA ILE A 34 12.60 39.34 42.52
C ILE A 34 12.20 37.86 42.58
N LEU A 35 11.02 37.56 43.13
CA LEU A 35 10.45 36.22 43.14
C LEU A 35 9.18 36.17 42.28
N CYS A 36 9.16 35.25 41.33
CA CYS A 36 8.09 35.07 40.36
C CYS A 36 7.39 33.72 40.59
N PHE A 37 6.09 33.73 40.89
CA PHE A 37 5.28 32.52 40.94
C PHE A 37 4.75 32.19 39.54
N VAL A 38 5.02 30.97 39.06
CA VAL A 38 4.59 30.42 37.76
C VAL A 38 3.90 29.05 37.91
N ASN A 39 3.16 28.59 36.90
CA ASN A 39 2.23 27.46 37.04
C ASN A 39 2.91 26.08 36.99
N SER A 40 4.11 25.97 36.41
CA SER A 40 4.80 24.68 36.28
C SER A 40 6.32 24.77 36.37
N ALA A 41 6.97 23.63 36.66
CA ALA A 41 8.42 23.54 36.71
C ALA A 41 9.07 23.74 35.32
N LEU A 42 8.36 23.33 34.26
CA LEU A 42 8.80 23.56 32.88
C LEU A 42 8.80 25.07 32.59
N GLU A 43 7.70 25.76 32.90
CA GLU A 43 7.54 27.20 32.74
C GLU A 43 8.58 27.98 33.57
N ALA A 44 8.90 27.55 34.79
CA ALA A 44 9.98 28.15 35.58
C ALA A 44 11.34 28.03 34.88
N THR A 45 11.64 26.84 34.35
CA THR A 45 12.91 26.57 33.66
C THR A 45 13.02 27.32 32.34
N GLU A 46 11.93 27.38 31.57
CA GLU A 46 11.86 28.11 30.29
C GLU A 46 11.99 29.61 30.49
N ASN A 47 11.31 30.20 31.48
CA ASN A 47 11.42 31.62 31.78
C ASN A 47 12.83 32.00 32.25
N CYS A 48 13.51 31.15 33.05
CA CYS A 48 14.92 31.37 33.40
C CYS A 48 15.82 31.41 32.16
N LYS A 49 15.65 30.46 31.23
CA LYS A 49 16.43 30.41 29.98
C LYS A 49 16.16 31.63 29.12
N LEU A 50 14.90 31.91 28.83
CA LEU A 50 14.50 33.03 27.97
C LEU A 50 14.98 34.37 28.54
N PHE A 51 14.88 34.56 29.85
CA PHE A 51 15.35 35.78 30.50
C PHE A 51 16.88 35.91 30.46
N SER A 52 17.60 34.80 30.62
CA SER A 52 19.07 34.75 30.49
C SER A 52 19.51 35.09 29.06
N ASP A 53 18.80 34.56 28.05
CA ASP A 53 19.07 34.81 26.63
C ASP A 53 18.81 36.28 26.26
N ILE A 54 17.68 36.85 26.72
CA ILE A 54 17.31 38.26 26.47
C ILE A 54 18.35 39.24 27.02
N ARG A 55 19.09 38.86 28.06
CA ARG A 55 20.06 39.73 28.76
C ARG A 55 21.51 39.29 28.54
N GLY A 56 21.76 38.40 27.59
CA GLY A 56 23.12 37.95 27.25
C GLY A 56 23.88 37.34 28.42
N GLY A 57 23.19 36.65 29.33
CA GLY A 57 23.80 36.00 30.50
C GLY A 57 24.25 36.93 31.63
N THR A 58 23.97 38.23 31.55
CA THR A 58 24.40 39.20 32.59
C THR A 58 23.56 39.20 33.88
N ILE A 59 22.43 38.48 33.91
CA ILE A 59 21.55 38.40 35.09
C ILE A 59 21.40 36.95 35.52
N ASN A 60 21.56 36.70 36.83
CA ASN A 60 21.39 35.38 37.42
C ASN A 60 19.92 35.08 37.72
N ALA A 61 19.25 34.37 36.81
CA ALA A 61 17.87 33.91 36.96
C ALA A 61 17.82 32.39 37.20
N CYS A 62 17.31 31.97 38.35
CA CYS A 62 17.31 30.55 38.75
C CYS A 62 15.90 30.00 38.97
N PRO A 63 15.62 28.73 38.58
CA PRO A 63 14.37 28.08 38.91
C PRO A 63 14.40 27.57 40.35
N LEU A 64 13.26 27.61 41.02
CA LEU A 64 13.04 27.04 42.35
C LEU A 64 11.88 26.03 42.28
N ILE A 65 12.21 24.76 42.04
CA ILE A 65 11.27 23.68 41.65
C ILE A 65 11.50 22.38 42.42
N GLN A 66 10.47 21.51 42.49
CA GLN A 66 10.41 20.45 43.52
C GLN A 66 11.38 19.30 43.24
N SER A 67 11.78 19.16 41.99
CA SER A 67 12.78 18.19 41.54
C SER A 67 14.21 18.56 41.95
N GLN A 68 14.48 19.79 42.42
CA GLN A 68 15.81 20.20 42.87
C GLN A 68 16.09 19.68 44.29
N SER A 69 17.35 19.33 44.57
CA SER A 69 17.79 18.98 45.93
C SER A 69 17.76 20.22 46.84
N ALA A 70 17.66 20.01 48.16
CA ALA A 70 17.64 21.12 49.13
C ALA A 70 18.86 22.03 49.00
N LYS A 71 20.04 21.45 48.77
CA LYS A 71 21.28 22.21 48.53
C LYS A 71 21.20 23.10 47.29
N ILE A 72 20.67 22.60 46.17
CA ILE A 72 20.50 23.41 44.95
C ILE A 72 19.49 24.54 45.18
N GLN A 73 18.43 24.29 45.96
CA GLN A 73 17.45 25.32 46.29
C GLN A 73 18.07 26.43 47.16
N GLU A 74 18.88 26.08 48.15
CA GLU A 74 19.62 27.04 48.99
C GLU A 74 20.63 27.84 48.16
N ASP A 75 21.46 27.17 47.35
CA ASP A 75 22.44 27.81 46.47
C ASP A 75 21.74 28.82 45.52
N ASN A 76 20.60 28.44 44.94
CA ASN A 76 19.82 29.31 44.06
C ASN A 76 19.25 30.53 44.81
N ILE A 77 18.80 30.37 46.05
CA ILE A 77 18.25 31.47 46.87
C ILE A 77 19.33 32.48 47.25
N GLU A 78 20.56 32.01 47.52
CA GLU A 78 21.67 32.89 47.88
C GLU A 78 22.22 33.68 46.69
N GLN A 79 22.25 33.06 45.51
CA GLN A 79 22.98 33.62 44.35
C GLN A 79 22.08 34.34 43.34
N ALA A 80 20.78 34.02 43.27
CA ALA A 80 19.91 34.54 42.22
C ALA A 80 19.37 35.94 42.52
N SER A 81 19.37 36.80 41.50
CA SER A 81 18.70 38.09 41.53
C SER A 81 17.22 37.97 41.15
N VAL A 82 16.89 36.96 40.34
CA VAL A 82 15.52 36.63 39.92
C VAL A 82 15.27 35.15 40.12
N LEU A 83 14.20 34.81 40.83
CA LEU A 83 13.78 33.42 41.06
C LEU A 83 12.43 33.15 40.40
N PHE A 84 12.33 32.10 39.61
CA PHE A 84 11.06 31.57 39.11
C PHE A 84 10.69 30.33 39.90
N SER A 85 9.64 30.43 40.71
CA SER A 85 9.18 29.39 41.62
C SER A 85 7.79 28.89 41.24
N THR A 86 7.54 27.62 41.57
CA THR A 86 6.17 27.08 41.68
C THR A 86 5.72 27.22 43.15
N THR A 87 5.23 26.16 43.78
CA THR A 87 4.72 26.17 45.16
C THR A 87 5.80 26.12 46.24
N ILE A 88 7.07 25.94 45.90
CA ILE A 88 8.16 25.75 46.89
C ILE A 88 8.43 26.99 47.71
N ALA A 89 8.44 28.16 47.06
CA ALA A 89 8.56 29.42 47.77
C ALA A 89 7.36 29.72 48.70
N GLU A 90 6.29 28.91 48.69
CA GLU A 90 5.17 28.99 49.63
C GLU A 90 5.51 28.31 50.99
N THR A 91 6.53 27.45 51.04
CA THR A 91 7.03 26.76 52.26
C THR A 91 7.97 27.65 53.08
N SER A 92 8.40 27.27 54.29
CA SER A 92 9.18 28.12 55.23
C SER A 92 10.61 28.48 54.79
N LEU A 93 10.87 28.69 53.50
CA LEU A 93 12.12 29.23 52.97
C LEU A 93 12.27 30.74 53.27
N THR A 94 13.49 31.15 53.57
CA THR A 94 13.86 32.53 53.88
C THR A 94 14.74 33.06 52.75
N PHE A 95 14.34 34.19 52.18
CA PHE A 95 15.09 34.88 51.13
C PHE A 95 15.92 36.00 51.78
N PRO A 96 17.19 36.21 51.41
CA PRO A 96 18.06 37.19 52.07
C PRO A 96 17.66 38.65 51.80
N SER A 97 17.10 38.96 50.63
CA SER A 97 16.86 40.36 50.21
C SER A 97 15.66 40.53 49.27
N LEU A 98 14.62 39.72 49.47
CA LEU A 98 13.39 39.77 48.67
C LEU A 98 12.70 41.13 48.78
N LYS A 99 12.45 41.76 47.62
CA LYS A 99 11.78 43.08 47.51
C LYS A 99 10.54 43.06 46.65
N TYR A 100 10.56 42.27 45.58
CA TYR A 100 9.49 42.21 44.60
C TYR A 100 8.96 40.78 44.52
N VAL A 101 7.65 40.62 44.63
CA VAL A 101 6.96 39.36 44.31
C VAL A 101 6.02 39.59 43.15
N ILE A 102 6.10 38.74 42.13
CA ILE A 102 5.20 38.73 40.99
C ILE A 102 4.42 37.42 41.03
N ASP A 103 3.09 37.51 41.08
CA ASP A 103 2.22 36.36 41.20
C ASP A 103 1.33 36.18 39.96
N THR A 104 1.64 35.20 39.11
CA THR A 104 0.80 34.79 37.96
C THR A 104 -0.20 33.68 38.28
N VAL A 105 -0.11 33.07 39.46
CA VAL A 105 -0.74 31.79 39.74
C VAL A 105 -1.99 31.99 40.58
N ARG A 106 -3.13 31.44 40.12
CA ARG A 106 -4.36 31.41 40.94
C ARG A 106 -4.15 30.54 42.18
N ALA A 107 -4.22 31.14 43.37
CA ALA A 107 -4.13 30.43 44.64
C ALA A 107 -5.26 30.83 45.62
N ALA A 108 -5.47 30.04 46.67
CA ALA A 108 -6.42 30.37 47.73
C ALA A 108 -5.99 31.64 48.48
N HIS A 109 -6.93 32.35 49.10
CA HIS A 109 -6.63 33.58 49.83
C HIS A 109 -5.57 33.38 50.94
N SER A 110 -5.56 32.20 51.56
CA SER A 110 -4.52 31.78 52.51
C SER A 110 -3.13 31.70 51.88
N THR A 111 -3.01 31.15 50.66
CA THR A 111 -1.76 31.05 49.92
C THR A 111 -1.29 32.41 49.44
N ILE A 112 -2.20 33.26 48.94
CA ILE A 112 -1.86 34.65 48.55
C ILE A 112 -1.29 35.41 49.75
N LYS A 113 -1.91 35.27 50.94
CA LYS A 113 -1.41 35.85 52.19
C LYS A 113 -0.02 35.32 52.56
N GLN A 114 0.26 34.04 52.32
CA GLN A 114 1.59 33.45 52.54
C GLN A 114 2.65 33.97 51.57
N ARG A 115 2.29 34.18 50.29
CA ARG A 115 3.18 34.74 49.26
C ARG A 115 3.47 36.21 49.52
N LEU A 116 2.45 36.99 49.88
CA LEU A 116 2.57 38.39 50.28
C LEU A 116 3.45 38.55 51.52
N GLY A 117 3.24 37.69 52.53
CA GLY A 117 4.06 37.65 53.74
C GLY A 117 5.52 37.20 53.55
N ARG A 118 5.99 36.99 52.31
CA ARG A 118 7.42 36.78 52.00
C ARG A 118 8.18 38.09 51.87
N VAL A 119 7.55 39.08 51.24
CA VAL A 119 8.15 40.40 51.06
C VAL A 119 8.28 41.10 52.41
N GLU A 120 7.28 40.93 53.29
CA GLU A 120 7.22 41.58 54.62
C GLU A 120 8.34 41.19 55.61
N ARG A 121 9.20 40.22 55.27
CA ARG A 121 10.18 39.63 56.20
C ARG A 121 11.54 40.32 56.18
N THR A 122 11.93 40.89 55.06
CA THR A 122 13.30 41.39 54.81
C THR A 122 13.37 42.90 54.69
N GLN A 123 12.45 43.51 53.95
CA GLN A 123 12.41 44.95 53.69
C GLN A 123 11.04 45.39 53.16
N THR A 124 10.82 46.71 53.07
CA THR A 124 9.64 47.27 52.39
C THR A 124 9.68 46.90 50.91
N GLY A 125 8.58 46.39 50.36
CA GLY A 125 8.56 45.89 48.99
C GLY A 125 7.19 45.92 48.32
N GLU A 126 7.10 45.37 47.13
CA GLU A 126 5.92 45.43 46.26
C GLU A 126 5.45 44.04 45.86
N TYR A 127 4.13 43.84 45.89
CA TYR A 127 3.48 42.60 45.49
C TYR A 127 2.64 42.84 44.23
N TYR A 128 3.02 42.20 43.12
CA TYR A 128 2.36 42.31 41.83
C TYR A 128 1.40 41.14 41.61
N ALA A 129 0.10 41.39 41.75
CA ALA A 129 -0.93 40.37 41.50
C ALA A 129 -1.38 40.39 40.03
N LEU A 130 -0.98 39.38 39.25
CA LEU A 130 -1.36 39.22 37.84
C LEU A 130 -2.61 38.34 37.75
N ARG A 131 -3.78 38.98 37.81
CA ARG A 131 -5.07 38.28 37.86
C ARG A 131 -5.60 38.01 36.43
N SER A 132 -6.11 36.78 36.21
CA SER A 132 -6.81 36.38 34.98
C SER A 132 -8.14 37.13 34.78
N PRO A 133 -8.43 37.67 33.57
CA PRO A 133 -9.63 38.45 33.27
C PRO A 133 -10.96 37.67 33.30
N LEU A 134 -10.93 36.34 33.46
CA LEU A 134 -12.11 35.46 33.49
C LEU A 134 -13.10 35.71 34.65
N LYS A 135 -12.72 36.48 35.69
CA LYS A 135 -13.57 36.72 36.88
C LYS A 135 -14.41 38.00 36.83
N CYS A 136 -14.30 38.83 35.78
CA CYS A 136 -14.89 40.17 35.76
C CYS A 136 -16.02 40.36 34.72
N GLY A 137 -16.51 39.27 34.13
CA GLY A 137 -17.60 39.31 33.14
C GLY A 137 -17.16 39.71 31.73
N LEU A 138 -18.00 39.39 30.74
CA LEU A 138 -17.73 39.49 29.31
C LEU A 138 -17.33 40.93 28.87
N ASN A 139 -17.92 41.95 29.50
CA ASN A 139 -17.63 43.37 29.21
C ASN A 139 -16.23 43.83 29.66
N VAL A 140 -15.62 43.19 30.66
CA VAL A 140 -14.25 43.50 31.09
C VAL A 140 -13.22 42.71 30.26
N MET A 141 -13.57 41.50 29.79
CA MET A 141 -12.75 40.72 28.85
C MET A 141 -12.60 41.40 27.48
N GLN A 142 -13.63 42.10 26.99
CA GLN A 142 -13.58 42.82 25.72
C GLN A 142 -12.66 44.06 25.73
N ARG A 143 -12.30 44.56 26.92
CA ARG A 143 -11.66 45.87 27.08
C ARG A 143 -10.15 45.81 27.35
N PHE A 144 -9.59 44.63 27.70
CA PHE A 144 -8.22 44.51 28.25
C PHE A 144 -7.41 43.29 27.75
N LEU A 145 -7.72 42.72 26.58
CA LEU A 145 -6.83 41.73 25.94
C LEU A 145 -5.73 42.47 25.16
N PRO A 146 -4.43 42.11 25.31
CA PRO A 146 -3.33 42.75 24.58
C PRO A 146 -3.53 42.65 23.06
N ASP A 147 -4.01 41.48 22.62
CA ASP A 147 -4.56 41.24 21.29
C ASP A 147 -6.04 40.89 21.44
N LYS A 148 -6.93 41.77 21.00
CA LYS A 148 -8.38 41.48 20.96
C LYS A 148 -8.58 40.23 20.08
N PRO A 149 -9.21 39.14 20.56
CA PRO A 149 -9.60 38.04 19.69
C PRO A 149 -10.43 38.66 18.57
N SER A 150 -10.11 38.30 17.34
CA SER A 150 -10.74 38.93 16.19
C SER A 150 -12.25 38.86 16.34
N GLN A 151 -12.97 39.90 15.88
CA GLN A 151 -14.43 39.88 15.91
C GLN A 151 -14.97 38.60 15.23
N GLN A 152 -14.24 38.11 14.22
CA GLN A 152 -14.47 36.82 13.57
C GLN A 152 -14.37 35.63 14.54
N SER A 153 -13.36 35.56 15.42
CA SER A 153 -13.24 34.49 16.43
C SER A 153 -14.35 34.54 17.47
N ILE A 154 -14.79 35.75 17.86
CA ILE A 154 -15.90 35.93 18.80
C ILE A 154 -17.20 35.48 18.13
N ASN A 155 -17.48 35.97 16.91
CA ASN A 155 -18.67 35.60 16.16
C ASN A 155 -18.71 34.09 15.90
N TYR A 156 -17.59 33.48 15.52
CA TYR A 156 -17.46 32.04 15.35
C TYR A 156 -17.79 31.27 16.63
N THR A 157 -17.32 31.76 17.79
CA THR A 157 -17.62 31.14 19.09
C THR A 157 -19.10 31.26 19.44
N ILE A 158 -19.71 32.43 19.22
CA ILE A 158 -21.15 32.64 19.43
C ILE A 158 -21.96 31.71 18.52
N ASP A 159 -21.61 31.62 17.24
CA ASP A 159 -22.28 30.73 16.29
C ASP A 159 -22.09 29.25 16.64
N ALA A 160 -20.92 28.86 17.14
CA ALA A 160 -20.68 27.51 17.66
C ALA A 160 -21.57 27.20 18.87
N LEU A 161 -21.70 28.13 19.82
CA LEU A 161 -22.59 27.97 20.99
C LEU A 161 -24.08 27.91 20.58
N ARG A 162 -24.49 28.70 19.58
CA ARG A 162 -25.85 28.63 19.00
C ARG A 162 -26.10 27.28 18.32
N THR A 163 -25.12 26.76 17.57
CA THR A 163 -25.19 25.44 16.91
C THR A 163 -25.31 24.30 17.92
N LEU A 164 -24.75 24.47 19.11
CA LEU A 164 -24.89 23.55 20.24
C LEU A 164 -26.17 23.79 21.07
N ALA A 165 -27.03 24.72 20.66
CA ALA A 165 -28.24 25.14 21.38
C ALA A 165 -27.98 25.59 22.83
N ILE A 166 -26.79 26.14 23.10
CA ILE A 166 -26.42 26.72 24.40
C ILE A 166 -26.95 28.15 24.52
N LEU A 167 -26.88 28.90 23.42
CA LEU A 167 -27.46 30.23 23.27
C LEU A 167 -28.73 30.19 22.41
N GLU A 168 -29.62 31.13 22.64
CA GLU A 168 -30.80 31.36 21.79
C GLU A 168 -30.39 31.79 20.37
N ALA A 169 -31.34 31.64 19.43
CA ALA A 169 -31.12 32.10 18.07
C ALA A 169 -31.03 33.64 18.03
N ALA A 170 -30.23 34.16 17.10
CA ALA A 170 -30.11 35.60 16.88
C ALA A 170 -31.51 36.24 16.67
N PRO A 171 -31.78 37.43 17.23
CA PRO A 171 -30.82 38.38 17.81
C PRO A 171 -30.56 38.23 19.32
N SER A 172 -31.15 37.23 19.98
CA SER A 172 -30.93 36.97 21.41
C SER A 172 -29.59 36.25 21.63
N ASP A 173 -28.87 36.63 22.69
CA ASP A 173 -27.67 35.94 23.19
C ASP A 173 -27.89 35.37 24.60
N GLU A 174 -29.16 35.16 24.99
CA GLU A 174 -29.47 34.53 26.27
C GLU A 174 -29.17 33.03 26.28
N PHE A 175 -28.84 32.50 27.46
CA PHE A 175 -28.70 31.06 27.64
C PHE A 175 -30.05 30.35 27.52
N THR A 176 -30.08 29.31 26.70
CA THR A 176 -31.18 28.35 26.68
C THR A 176 -31.25 27.59 28.02
N ASN A 177 -32.28 26.76 28.19
CA ASN A 177 -32.35 25.83 29.34
C ASN A 177 -31.12 24.92 29.44
N LEU A 178 -30.51 24.55 28.31
CA LEU A 178 -29.27 23.78 28.29
C LEU A 178 -28.09 24.63 28.78
N GLY A 179 -27.95 25.87 28.28
CA GLY A 179 -26.90 26.79 28.71
C GLY A 179 -26.98 27.14 30.19
N LYS A 180 -28.18 27.40 30.72
CA LYS A 180 -28.44 27.64 32.15
C LYS A 180 -28.15 26.42 33.02
N ALA A 181 -28.26 25.21 32.49
CA ALA A 181 -27.91 23.99 33.20
C ALA A 181 -26.39 23.73 33.18
N LEU A 182 -25.73 23.98 32.05
CA LEU A 182 -24.27 23.86 31.91
C LEU A 182 -23.52 24.86 32.80
N SER A 183 -24.04 26.07 32.98
CA SER A 183 -23.42 27.08 33.87
C SER A 183 -23.43 26.69 35.35
N LYS A 184 -24.22 25.67 35.74
CA LYS A 184 -24.33 25.17 37.11
C LYS A 184 -23.37 24.03 37.44
N ILE A 185 -22.67 23.47 36.45
CA ILE A 185 -21.71 22.37 36.66
C ILE A 185 -20.26 22.90 36.57
N PRO A 186 -19.28 22.20 37.18
CA PRO A 186 -17.87 22.57 37.09
C PRO A 186 -17.32 22.49 35.65
N ASP A 187 -16.14 23.09 35.43
CA ASP A 187 -15.45 23.01 34.14
C ASP A 187 -14.77 21.65 33.93
N PHE A 188 -15.06 21.01 32.80
CA PHE A 188 -14.47 19.73 32.37
C PHE A 188 -13.39 19.89 31.29
N GLY A 189 -13.04 21.12 30.91
CA GLY A 189 -11.97 21.46 29.97
C GLY A 189 -12.39 21.45 28.49
N SER A 190 -13.54 20.85 28.15
CA SER A 190 -14.15 20.95 26.83
C SER A 190 -15.67 21.02 26.93
N ILE A 191 -16.30 21.74 26.00
CA ILE A 191 -17.77 21.89 26.00
C ILE A 191 -18.46 20.55 25.73
N GLN A 192 -17.88 19.71 24.87
CA GLN A 192 -18.40 18.37 24.56
C GLN A 192 -18.45 17.51 25.82
N MET A 193 -17.36 17.46 26.59
CA MET A 193 -17.34 16.71 27.85
C MET A 193 -18.32 17.28 28.88
N SER A 194 -18.44 18.61 28.99
CA SER A 194 -19.42 19.24 29.88
C SER A 194 -20.86 18.88 29.52
N ILE A 195 -21.20 18.85 28.23
CA ILE A 195 -22.51 18.37 27.73
C ILE A 195 -22.71 16.90 28.10
N SER A 196 -21.71 16.05 27.87
CA SER A 196 -21.78 14.62 28.22
C SER A 196 -21.99 14.37 29.71
N VAL A 197 -21.27 15.08 30.57
CA VAL A 197 -21.44 14.97 32.03
C VAL A 197 -22.83 15.47 32.44
N LEU A 198 -23.30 16.59 31.89
CA LEU A 198 -24.64 17.08 32.20
C LEU A 198 -25.72 16.06 31.79
N ALA A 199 -25.56 15.42 30.63
CA ALA A 199 -26.47 14.36 30.20
C ALA A 199 -26.41 13.14 31.12
N ALA A 200 -25.22 12.75 31.59
CA ALA A 200 -25.04 11.68 32.56
C ALA A 200 -25.81 11.96 33.87
N LEU A 201 -25.73 13.20 34.36
CA LEU A 201 -26.40 13.65 35.59
C LEU A 201 -27.93 13.68 35.44
N ARG A 202 -28.45 14.07 34.27
CA ARG A 202 -29.89 14.32 34.07
C ARG A 202 -30.67 13.12 33.53
N HIS A 203 -30.02 12.25 32.74
CA HIS A 203 -30.73 11.31 31.88
C HIS A 203 -30.24 9.87 31.96
N PHE A 204 -28.98 9.62 32.36
CA PHE A 204 -28.36 8.29 32.17
C PHE A 204 -27.83 7.63 33.46
N ASN A 205 -28.10 8.17 34.65
CA ASN A 205 -27.74 7.55 35.95
C ASN A 205 -26.27 7.09 36.06
N CYS A 206 -25.36 7.77 35.35
CA CYS A 206 -23.94 7.43 35.26
C CYS A 206 -23.06 8.65 35.58
N GLY A 207 -23.57 9.55 36.45
CA GLY A 207 -22.90 10.81 36.80
C GLY A 207 -21.50 10.59 37.37
N HIS A 208 -21.38 9.69 38.34
CA HIS A 208 -20.09 9.33 38.96
C HIS A 208 -19.11 8.75 37.94
N ASP A 209 -19.59 7.88 37.05
CA ASP A 209 -18.75 7.23 36.04
C ASP A 209 -18.16 8.24 35.06
N LEU A 210 -18.95 9.19 34.55
CA LEU A 210 -18.46 10.24 33.66
C LEU A 210 -17.55 11.25 34.37
N ILE A 211 -17.79 11.57 35.64
CA ILE A 211 -16.88 12.43 36.42
C ILE A 211 -15.52 11.76 36.60
N CYS A 212 -15.49 10.45 36.87
CA CYS A 212 -14.24 9.68 36.94
C CYS A 212 -13.52 9.65 35.59
N LEU A 213 -14.24 9.33 34.53
CA LEU A 213 -13.68 9.23 33.18
C LEU A 213 -13.13 10.57 32.68
N SER A 214 -13.89 11.66 32.85
CA SER A 214 -13.46 13.01 32.48
C SER A 214 -12.24 13.49 33.27
N SER A 215 -12.05 13.00 34.50
CA SER A 215 -10.86 13.29 35.31
C SER A 215 -9.60 12.66 34.71
N MET A 216 -9.70 11.45 34.17
CA MET A 216 -8.60 10.81 33.43
C MET A 216 -8.36 11.48 32.08
N LEU A 217 -9.44 11.67 31.30
CA LEU A 217 -9.34 12.24 29.95
C LEU A 217 -8.80 13.67 29.97
N GLY A 218 -9.13 14.46 31.01
CA GLY A 218 -8.64 15.84 31.16
C GLY A 218 -7.14 15.96 31.46
N VAL A 219 -6.44 14.84 31.72
CA VAL A 219 -4.98 14.79 31.93
C VAL A 219 -4.28 14.14 30.74
N LEU A 220 -5.01 13.41 29.89
CA LEU A 220 -4.45 12.58 28.83
C LEU A 220 -4.33 13.30 27.49
N ASN A 221 -3.08 13.41 27.02
CA ASN A 221 -2.74 14.02 25.74
C ASN A 221 -2.38 12.98 24.64
N SER A 222 -2.29 11.69 24.99
CA SER A 222 -1.91 10.64 24.04
C SER A 222 -2.51 9.28 24.41
N ALA A 223 -2.94 8.52 23.40
CA ALA A 223 -3.36 7.13 23.53
C ALA A 223 -2.18 6.14 23.71
N ALA A 224 -0.94 6.61 23.75
CA ALA A 224 0.24 5.77 24.00
C ALA A 224 0.13 4.93 25.28
N ILE A 225 -0.59 5.44 26.28
CA ILE A 225 -0.77 4.82 27.59
C ILE A 225 -1.42 3.44 27.54
N PHE A 226 -2.28 3.14 26.55
CA PHE A 226 -3.02 1.87 26.48
C PHE A 226 -2.10 0.65 26.26
N SER A 227 -0.91 0.88 25.72
CA SER A 227 0.14 -0.15 25.62
C SER A 227 0.80 -0.49 26.96
N LEU A 228 0.72 0.41 27.95
CA LEU A 228 1.33 0.26 29.27
C LEU A 228 0.34 -0.28 30.32
N ILE A 229 -0.95 -0.35 30.00
CA ILE A 229 -2.01 -0.82 30.90
C ILE A 229 -2.04 -2.37 30.92
N PRO A 230 -2.07 -3.01 32.10
CA PRO A 230 -2.23 -4.46 32.22
C PRO A 230 -3.54 -4.96 31.60
N SER A 231 -3.53 -6.18 31.04
CA SER A 231 -4.70 -6.78 30.38
C SER A 231 -5.92 -6.91 31.29
N THR A 232 -5.70 -7.06 32.60
CA THR A 232 -6.76 -7.15 33.64
C THR A 232 -7.65 -5.90 33.73
N PHE A 233 -7.18 -4.75 33.25
CA PHE A 233 -7.97 -3.51 33.23
C PHE A 233 -8.62 -3.22 31.87
N LYS A 234 -8.16 -3.88 30.79
CA LYS A 234 -8.64 -3.63 29.43
C LYS A 234 -10.06 -4.14 29.27
N SER A 235 -10.94 -3.28 28.79
CA SER A 235 -12.33 -3.64 28.50
C SER A 235 -12.52 -3.92 27.00
N PRO A 236 -13.31 -4.93 26.61
CA PRO A 236 -13.72 -5.13 25.22
C PRO A 236 -14.61 -3.98 24.69
N ASP A 237 -15.28 -3.23 25.57
CA ASP A 237 -16.11 -2.07 25.20
C ASP A 237 -15.27 -0.84 24.78
N GLY A 238 -13.97 -0.87 25.09
CA GLY A 238 -13.00 0.08 24.58
C GLY A 238 -12.23 0.89 25.62
N ASP A 239 -11.65 1.96 25.12
CA ASP A 239 -10.65 2.77 25.82
C ASP A 239 -11.26 3.50 27.02
N PHE A 240 -12.49 4.00 26.88
CA PHE A 240 -13.19 4.70 27.94
C PHE A 240 -13.42 3.82 29.17
N MET A 241 -13.93 2.60 28.96
CA MET A 241 -14.16 1.65 30.05
C MET A 241 -12.84 1.17 30.67
N THR A 242 -11.79 1.02 29.86
CA THR A 242 -10.44 0.70 30.36
C THR A 242 -9.93 1.78 31.34
N LEU A 243 -10.08 3.07 31.01
CA LEU A 243 -9.69 4.17 31.90
C LEU A 243 -10.57 4.24 33.16
N LEU A 244 -11.87 3.99 33.01
CA LEU A 244 -12.81 3.97 34.13
C LEU A 244 -12.50 2.83 35.12
N ASN A 245 -12.15 1.64 34.63
CA ASN A 245 -11.76 0.50 35.45
C ASN A 245 -10.54 0.81 36.33
N ILE A 246 -9.54 1.51 35.79
CA ILE A 246 -8.36 1.97 36.54
C ILE A 246 -8.79 2.93 37.66
N MET A 247 -9.58 3.95 37.34
CA MET A 247 -10.04 4.92 38.33
C MET A 247 -10.90 4.26 39.41
N ASN A 248 -11.81 3.37 39.03
CA ASN A 248 -12.64 2.62 39.98
C ASN A 248 -11.80 1.80 40.95
N LYS A 249 -10.74 1.14 40.47
CA LYS A 249 -9.83 0.37 41.36
C LYS A 249 -9.09 1.28 42.33
N VAL A 250 -8.59 2.42 41.87
CA VAL A 250 -7.88 3.39 42.72
C VAL A 250 -8.82 4.00 43.77
N LEU A 251 -10.03 4.39 43.37
CA LEU A 251 -11.03 4.97 44.26
C LEU A 251 -11.57 3.97 45.28
N LEU A 252 -11.75 2.70 44.89
CA LEU A 252 -12.16 1.64 45.81
C LEU A 252 -11.15 1.50 46.97
N VAL A 253 -9.85 1.47 46.65
CA VAL A 253 -8.81 1.40 47.69
C VAL A 253 -8.81 2.67 48.53
N LYS A 254 -8.96 3.86 47.91
CA LYS A 254 -9.07 5.14 48.62
C LYS A 254 -10.21 5.17 49.64
N GLN A 255 -11.36 4.60 49.30
CA GLN A 255 -12.52 4.53 50.18
C GLN A 255 -12.35 3.51 51.31
N SER A 256 -11.50 2.50 51.09
CA SER A 256 -11.29 1.38 52.03
C SER A 256 -10.24 1.66 53.11
N ILE A 257 -9.47 2.76 53.01
CA ILE A 257 -8.39 3.08 53.95
C ILE A 257 -8.46 4.52 54.46
N PRO A 258 -8.03 4.80 55.70
CA PRO A 258 -7.95 6.17 56.22
C PRO A 258 -7.05 7.08 55.39
N SER A 259 -7.42 8.36 55.24
CA SER A 259 -6.71 9.34 54.40
C SER A 259 -5.20 9.46 54.67
N HIS A 260 -4.75 9.22 55.91
CA HIS A 260 -3.32 9.29 56.28
C HIS A 260 -2.52 8.05 55.83
N GLN A 261 -3.18 6.94 55.51
CA GLN A 261 -2.56 5.70 55.02
C GLN A 261 -2.66 5.57 53.50
N PHE A 262 -3.41 6.46 52.84
CA PHE A 262 -3.57 6.45 51.40
C PHE A 262 -2.25 6.82 50.70
N ASN A 263 -1.64 5.84 50.04
CA ASN A 263 -0.45 6.02 49.24
C ASN A 263 -0.69 5.49 47.82
N ILE A 264 -0.75 6.41 46.85
CA ILE A 264 -0.99 6.08 45.45
C ILE A 264 0.13 5.21 44.85
N ASP A 265 1.35 5.31 45.36
CA ASP A 265 2.52 4.58 44.86
C ASP A 265 2.37 3.09 45.16
N ARG A 266 2.01 2.75 46.40
CA ARG A 266 1.75 1.37 46.81
C ARG A 266 0.58 0.74 46.03
N ILE A 267 -0.45 1.53 45.72
CA ILE A 267 -1.59 1.06 44.92
C ILE A 267 -1.17 0.78 43.48
N CYS A 268 -0.38 1.68 42.90
CA CYS A 268 0.14 1.49 41.55
C CYS A 268 1.08 0.28 41.48
N GLU A 269 1.92 0.07 42.49
CA GLU A 269 2.79 -1.12 42.57
C GLU A 269 1.97 -2.41 42.68
N ALA A 270 0.99 -2.47 43.59
CA ALA A 270 0.16 -3.65 43.79
C ALA A 270 -0.74 -4.00 42.60
N ALA A 271 -1.12 -3.00 41.79
CA ALA A 271 -1.97 -3.17 40.61
C ALA A 271 -1.19 -3.23 39.28
N ASP A 272 0.15 -3.21 39.32
CA ASP A 272 1.03 -3.12 38.14
C ASP A 272 0.75 -1.90 37.23
N LEU A 273 0.42 -0.76 37.85
CA LEU A 273 0.14 0.52 37.20
C LEU A 273 1.29 1.54 37.35
N THR A 274 2.44 1.12 37.86
CA THR A 274 3.60 2.00 38.14
C THR A 274 4.03 2.81 36.91
N LYS A 275 3.95 2.23 35.71
CA LYS A 275 4.31 2.88 34.43
C LYS A 275 3.42 4.08 34.08
N ILE A 276 2.17 4.09 34.56
CA ILE A 276 1.19 5.17 34.26
C ILE A 276 0.84 6.01 35.49
N ARG A 277 1.56 5.82 36.61
CA ARG A 277 1.40 6.58 37.87
C ARG A 277 1.34 8.10 37.65
N HIS A 278 2.22 8.61 36.78
CA HIS A 278 2.33 10.04 36.45
C HIS A 278 1.03 10.63 35.86
N ILE A 279 0.13 9.80 35.33
CA ILE A 279 -1.21 10.20 34.87
C ILE A 279 -2.26 10.00 35.97
N ILE A 280 -2.20 8.89 36.71
CA ILE A 280 -3.18 8.55 37.74
C ILE A 280 -3.17 9.61 38.86
N SER A 281 -2.00 10.06 39.32
CA SER A 281 -1.94 11.01 40.45
C SER A 281 -2.57 12.38 40.12
N PRO A 282 -2.30 13.03 38.96
CA PRO A 282 -3.05 14.21 38.55
C PRO A 282 -4.53 13.95 38.30
N ALA A 283 -4.91 12.82 37.69
CA ALA A 283 -6.31 12.47 37.44
C ALA A 283 -7.11 12.33 38.74
N LEU A 284 -6.53 11.68 39.76
CA LEU A 284 -7.13 11.57 41.08
C LEU A 284 -7.30 12.93 41.76
N ARG A 285 -6.33 13.83 41.65
CA ARG A 285 -6.44 15.21 42.17
C ARG A 285 -7.57 15.98 41.48
N ARG A 286 -7.68 15.84 40.16
CA ARG A 286 -8.77 16.44 39.37
C ARG A 286 -10.13 15.89 39.82
N TYR A 287 -10.26 14.59 39.98
CA TYR A 287 -11.47 13.95 40.49
C TYR A 287 -11.88 14.50 41.86
N ILE A 288 -10.97 14.52 42.84
CA ILE A 288 -11.25 15.03 44.20
C ILE A 288 -11.72 16.49 44.15
N SER A 289 -11.14 17.31 43.26
CA SER A 289 -11.56 18.70 43.07
C SER A 289 -12.97 18.82 42.47
N LEU A 290 -13.31 17.97 41.51
CA LEU A 290 -14.64 17.94 40.89
C LEU A 290 -15.69 17.43 41.88
N GLU A 291 -15.40 16.33 42.57
CA GLU A 291 -16.24 15.74 43.62
C GLU A 291 -16.55 16.77 44.72
N LYS A 292 -15.51 17.49 45.20
CA LYS A 292 -15.70 18.57 46.18
C LYS A 292 -16.63 19.67 45.65
N SER A 293 -16.49 20.05 44.39
CA SER A 293 -17.35 21.06 43.76
C SER A 293 -18.80 20.61 43.70
N PHE A 294 -19.08 19.36 43.33
CA PHE A 294 -20.45 18.81 43.31
C PHE A 294 -21.03 18.65 44.72
N ASN A 295 -20.21 18.29 45.70
CA ASN A 295 -20.66 18.22 47.10
C ASN A 295 -21.04 19.58 47.68
N LEU A 296 -20.45 20.67 47.19
CA LEU A 296 -20.79 22.05 47.57
C LEU A 296 -21.95 22.64 46.75
N SER A 297 -22.31 22.00 45.63
CA SER A 297 -23.41 22.45 44.77
C SER A 297 -24.77 22.09 45.36
N SER A 298 -25.74 23.00 45.25
CA SER A 298 -27.15 22.71 45.52
C SER A 298 -27.83 21.94 44.37
N ASN A 299 -27.23 21.94 43.18
CA ASN A 299 -27.73 21.25 41.99
C ASN A 299 -26.89 20.01 41.68
N TYR A 300 -27.55 18.92 41.30
CA TYR A 300 -26.93 17.67 40.81
C TYR A 300 -26.05 16.91 41.84
N ARG A 301 -26.15 17.22 43.13
CA ARG A 301 -25.31 16.60 44.17
C ARG A 301 -25.53 15.10 44.29
N ALA A 302 -26.78 14.64 44.28
CA ALA A 302 -27.09 13.22 44.40
C ALA A 302 -26.72 12.46 43.11
N GLU A 303 -27.04 13.08 41.98
CA GLU A 303 -26.81 12.58 40.63
C GLU A 303 -25.30 12.40 40.34
N ALA A 304 -24.45 13.29 40.87
CA ALA A 304 -22.99 13.17 40.76
C ALA A 304 -22.41 11.92 41.43
N HIS A 305 -23.15 11.31 42.37
CA HIS A 305 -22.77 10.07 43.05
C HIS A 305 -23.43 8.82 42.44
N THR A 306 -24.27 8.97 41.42
CA THR A 306 -24.92 7.84 40.74
C THR A 306 -23.94 7.09 39.86
N LYS A 307 -23.88 5.76 40.05
CA LYS A 307 -23.00 4.86 39.32
C LYS A 307 -23.84 3.81 38.60
N SER A 308 -23.62 3.65 37.30
CA SER A 308 -24.20 2.53 36.55
C SER A 308 -23.21 1.40 36.42
N GLY A 309 -21.93 1.71 36.17
CA GLY A 309 -20.91 0.72 35.76
C GLY A 309 -21.11 0.15 34.34
N GLU A 310 -22.24 0.43 33.70
CA GLU A 310 -22.62 -0.09 32.39
C GLU A 310 -22.21 0.86 31.26
N TRP A 311 -21.52 0.31 30.26
CA TRP A 311 -21.03 1.07 29.11
C TRP A 311 -22.15 1.76 28.33
N GLU A 312 -23.32 1.15 28.17
CA GLU A 312 -24.44 1.72 27.41
C GLU A 312 -24.85 3.13 27.89
N TYR A 313 -24.99 3.31 29.20
CA TYR A 313 -25.36 4.62 29.76
C TYR A 313 -24.25 5.65 29.59
N ILE A 314 -23.00 5.23 29.74
CA ILE A 314 -21.82 6.09 29.55
C ILE A 314 -21.70 6.50 28.08
N ALA A 315 -21.88 5.56 27.15
CA ALA A 315 -21.85 5.80 25.72
C ALA A 315 -22.97 6.75 25.26
N LYS A 316 -24.21 6.55 25.75
CA LYS A 316 -25.34 7.47 25.47
C LYS A 316 -25.08 8.88 26.02
N ALA A 317 -24.47 9.01 27.19
CA ALA A 317 -24.06 10.30 27.73
C ALA A 317 -22.95 10.94 26.87
N LEU A 318 -21.91 10.20 26.50
CA LEU A 318 -20.84 10.66 25.60
C LEU A 318 -21.39 11.10 24.25
N LEU A 319 -22.33 10.35 23.68
CA LEU A 319 -22.99 10.64 22.41
C LEU A 319 -23.62 12.03 22.38
N THR A 320 -24.18 12.51 23.48
CA THR A 320 -24.78 13.86 23.52
C THR A 320 -23.78 14.99 23.26
N GLY A 321 -22.53 14.83 23.75
CA GLY A 321 -21.46 15.81 23.59
C GLY A 321 -20.57 15.56 22.37
N TYR A 322 -20.36 14.29 22.01
CA TYR A 322 -19.46 13.85 20.93
C TYR A 322 -20.22 13.32 19.71
N ARG A 323 -21.46 13.75 19.49
CA ARG A 323 -22.34 13.28 18.40
C ARG A 323 -21.71 13.35 17.01
N ASP A 324 -20.78 14.28 16.78
CA ASP A 324 -20.09 14.46 15.50
C ASP A 324 -18.87 13.54 15.33
N ASN A 325 -18.36 12.95 16.42
CA ASN A 325 -17.17 12.09 16.44
C ASN A 325 -17.54 10.60 16.47
N ILE A 326 -18.49 10.22 15.60
CA ILE A 326 -18.87 8.83 15.41
C ILE A 326 -18.33 8.36 14.07
N PHE A 327 -17.70 7.19 14.11
CA PHE A 327 -17.05 6.60 12.97
C PHE A 327 -17.63 5.21 12.71
N VAL A 328 -18.05 4.99 11.47
CA VAL A 328 -18.51 3.68 10.98
C VAL A 328 -17.31 2.97 10.36
N SER A 329 -17.15 1.69 10.66
CA SER A 329 -16.20 0.85 9.95
C SER A 329 -16.57 0.83 8.47
N ARG A 330 -15.60 1.14 7.59
CA ARG A 330 -15.80 1.07 6.14
C ARG A 330 -16.08 -0.36 5.68
N ARG A 331 -15.77 -1.35 6.51
CA ARG A 331 -16.20 -2.72 6.29
C ARG A 331 -17.73 -2.84 6.19
N GLU A 332 -18.45 -2.24 7.14
CA GLU A 332 -19.92 -2.24 7.12
C GLU A 332 -20.47 -1.61 5.84
N LEU A 333 -19.72 -0.65 5.28
CA LEU A 333 -20.04 0.03 4.03
C LEU A 333 -19.62 -0.75 2.76
N GLN A 334 -19.17 -2.01 2.88
CA GLN A 334 -18.66 -2.83 1.78
C GLN A 334 -17.40 -2.25 1.11
N GLU A 335 -16.48 -1.73 1.93
CA GLU A 335 -15.20 -1.12 1.52
C GLU A 335 -14.04 -1.61 2.40
N LYS A 336 -12.88 -0.91 2.40
CA LYS A 336 -11.62 -1.37 3.01
C LYS A 336 -11.75 -1.72 4.50
N ASN A 337 -11.33 -2.93 4.87
CA ASN A 337 -11.61 -3.56 6.18
C ASN A 337 -11.05 -2.84 7.42
N LEU A 338 -10.00 -2.03 7.28
CA LEU A 338 -9.27 -1.44 8.41
C LEU A 338 -9.51 0.08 8.57
N LEU A 339 -10.34 0.65 7.71
CA LEU A 339 -10.61 2.08 7.71
C LEU A 339 -11.95 2.38 8.37
N PHE A 340 -12.02 3.56 8.96
CA PHE A 340 -13.23 4.13 9.50
C PHE A 340 -13.58 5.38 8.71
N ALA A 341 -14.87 5.67 8.60
CA ALA A 341 -15.38 6.90 7.97
C ALA A 341 -16.33 7.60 8.93
N ARG A 342 -16.27 8.94 9.01
CA ARG A 342 -17.20 9.69 9.85
C ARG A 342 -18.63 9.44 9.35
N TYR A 343 -19.54 9.16 10.28
CA TYR A 343 -20.90 8.76 9.90
C TYR A 343 -21.70 9.87 9.18
N LYS A 344 -21.29 11.14 9.30
CA LYS A 344 -21.89 12.28 8.60
C LYS A 344 -21.22 12.60 7.26
N ASP A 345 -19.94 12.32 7.13
CA ASP A 345 -19.15 12.57 5.92
C ASP A 345 -18.25 11.37 5.64
N LEU A 346 -18.60 10.59 4.62
CA LEU A 346 -17.85 9.38 4.27
C LEU A 346 -16.47 9.66 3.66
N ASN A 347 -16.20 10.91 3.28
CA ASN A 347 -14.89 11.33 2.79
C ASN A 347 -13.90 11.60 3.94
N ASP A 348 -14.40 11.81 5.16
CA ASP A 348 -13.56 11.95 6.34
C ASP A 348 -13.15 10.58 6.88
N ILE A 349 -11.99 10.14 6.39
CA ILE A 349 -11.45 8.79 6.63
C ILE A 349 -10.44 8.83 7.78
N ALA A 350 -10.58 7.85 8.67
CA ALA A 350 -9.72 7.67 9.81
C ALA A 350 -9.19 6.24 9.95
N VAL A 351 -8.09 6.12 10.70
CA VAL A 351 -7.53 4.85 11.16
C VAL A 351 -7.56 4.84 12.69
N LEU A 352 -8.06 3.75 13.28
CA LEU A 352 -8.01 3.55 14.72
C LEU A 352 -6.56 3.44 15.19
N ASP A 353 -6.19 4.17 16.25
CA ASP A 353 -4.88 4.04 16.86
C ASP A 353 -4.61 2.57 17.24
N LEU A 354 -3.50 2.00 16.76
CA LEU A 354 -3.10 0.61 16.98
C LEU A 354 -2.93 0.24 18.46
N LYS A 355 -2.82 1.24 19.34
CA LYS A 355 -2.70 1.06 20.78
C LYS A 355 -4.06 0.98 21.48
N SER A 356 -5.15 1.31 20.78
CA SER A 356 -6.49 1.23 21.31
C SER A 356 -6.82 -0.20 21.74
N THR A 357 -7.62 -0.32 22.78
CA THR A 357 -8.17 -1.59 23.25
C THR A 357 -9.21 -2.18 22.28
N LEU A 358 -9.74 -1.37 21.36
CA LEU A 358 -10.64 -1.81 20.29
C LEU A 358 -9.90 -2.28 19.03
N THR A 359 -8.56 -2.21 19.00
CA THR A 359 -7.80 -2.78 17.90
C THR A 359 -7.90 -4.31 17.94
N ARG A 360 -8.38 -4.90 16.84
CA ARG A 360 -8.52 -6.35 16.68
C ARG A 360 -7.44 -6.89 15.73
N PRO A 361 -7.03 -8.17 15.85
CA PRO A 361 -6.15 -8.82 14.89
C PRO A 361 -6.70 -8.70 13.46
N ILE A 362 -5.83 -8.65 12.45
CA ILE A 362 -6.23 -8.49 11.02
C ILE A 362 -7.26 -9.54 10.56
N LYS A 363 -7.24 -10.74 11.16
CA LYS A 363 -8.17 -11.84 10.83
C LYS A 363 -9.56 -11.68 11.47
N GLN A 364 -9.71 -10.80 12.46
CA GLN A 364 -10.96 -10.56 13.16
C GLN A 364 -11.63 -9.29 12.63
N GLU A 365 -12.96 -9.27 12.69
CA GLU A 365 -13.75 -8.16 12.19
C GLU A 365 -13.52 -6.91 13.04
N PRO A 366 -13.30 -5.72 12.47
CA PRO A 366 -13.22 -4.48 13.25
C PRO A 366 -14.55 -4.22 13.98
N VAL A 367 -14.51 -3.37 15.01
CA VAL A 367 -15.73 -2.88 15.66
C VAL A 367 -16.57 -2.11 14.61
N PRO A 368 -17.86 -2.42 14.42
CA PRO A 368 -18.68 -1.82 13.35
C PRO A 368 -18.85 -0.30 13.46
N LEU A 369 -18.97 0.20 14.69
CA LEU A 369 -19.28 1.59 14.97
C LEU A 369 -18.59 2.00 16.27
N ILE A 370 -17.93 3.15 16.25
CA ILE A 370 -17.21 3.66 17.42
C ILE A 370 -17.49 5.15 17.63
N ILE A 371 -17.50 5.55 18.90
CA ILE A 371 -17.44 6.95 19.31
C ILE A 371 -16.02 7.25 19.77
N VAL A 372 -15.48 8.41 19.40
CA VAL A 372 -14.09 8.77 19.69
C VAL A 372 -14.00 10.16 20.32
N ARG A 373 -13.04 10.34 21.24
CA ARG A 373 -12.76 11.67 21.78
C ARG A 373 -12.03 12.53 20.74
N ASP A 374 -10.96 11.97 20.17
CA ASP A 374 -10.04 12.72 19.32
C ASP A 374 -9.97 12.11 17.92
N ALA A 375 -10.02 12.98 16.91
CA ALA A 375 -9.67 12.69 15.52
C ALA A 375 -8.54 13.65 15.11
N LEU A 376 -7.31 13.14 15.07
CA LEU A 376 -6.11 13.95 14.85
C LEU A 376 -5.67 13.85 13.40
N TYR A 377 -5.68 14.99 12.70
CA TYR A 377 -5.14 15.13 11.35
C TYR A 377 -3.67 15.53 11.45
N SER A 378 -2.76 14.64 11.07
CA SER A 378 -1.34 15.00 10.99
C SER A 378 -1.16 15.91 9.77
N THR A 379 -1.03 17.21 10.01
CA THR A 379 -1.05 18.29 9.01
C THR A 379 0.07 18.25 7.96
N ALA A 380 0.96 17.26 8.00
CA ALA A 380 2.07 17.14 7.05
C ALA A 380 2.42 15.71 6.61
N VAL A 381 1.73 14.64 7.08
CA VAL A 381 2.19 13.24 6.86
C VAL A 381 1.09 12.25 6.48
N ARG A 382 -0.19 12.54 6.74
CA ARG A 382 -1.27 11.57 6.51
C ARG A 382 -2.45 12.20 5.79
N SER A 383 -2.96 11.50 4.77
CA SER A 383 -4.24 11.80 4.14
C SER A 383 -5.44 11.43 5.03
N ARG A 384 -5.21 10.77 6.18
CA ARG A 384 -6.23 10.22 7.08
C ARG A 384 -6.01 10.64 8.53
N ALA A 385 -7.10 10.81 9.27
CA ALA A 385 -7.05 11.06 10.71
C ALA A 385 -6.62 9.81 11.49
N ILE A 386 -5.95 10.02 12.63
CA ILE A 386 -5.82 8.99 13.67
C ILE A 386 -6.92 9.24 14.69
N ILE A 387 -7.78 8.26 14.89
CA ILE A 387 -8.81 8.35 15.93
C ILE A 387 -8.35 7.61 17.18
N SER A 388 -8.57 8.23 18.33
CA SER A 388 -8.07 7.73 19.61
C SER A 388 -9.06 8.00 20.74
N PHE A 389 -8.92 7.21 21.83
CA PHE A 389 -9.90 7.13 22.92
C PHE A 389 -11.27 6.73 22.37
N ALA A 390 -11.36 5.48 21.93
CA ALA A 390 -12.53 4.95 21.25
C ALA A 390 -13.38 4.05 22.17
N GLY A 391 -14.70 4.07 21.97
CA GLY A 391 -15.64 3.14 22.60
C GLY A 391 -16.60 2.55 21.57
N GLU A 392 -16.99 1.29 21.75
CA GLU A 392 -17.93 0.62 20.85
C GLU A 392 -19.32 1.26 20.94
N MET A 393 -20.01 1.40 19.82
CA MET A 393 -21.33 2.03 19.72
C MET A 393 -22.35 1.09 19.09
N LYS A 394 -23.61 1.19 19.53
CA LYS A 394 -24.74 0.51 18.88
C LYS A 394 -25.61 1.50 18.10
N LEU A 395 -26.18 1.03 17.00
CA LEU A 395 -27.07 1.83 16.14
C LEU A 395 -28.31 2.32 16.89
N GLU A 396 -28.85 1.49 17.79
CA GLU A 396 -30.02 1.78 18.63
C GLU A 396 -29.85 3.00 19.54
N TRP A 397 -28.61 3.42 19.81
CA TRP A 397 -28.34 4.55 20.68
C TRP A 397 -28.41 5.89 19.94
N MET A 398 -28.48 5.87 18.60
CA MET A 398 -28.37 7.04 17.74
C MET A 398 -29.73 7.56 17.29
N GLU A 399 -30.21 8.64 17.91
CA GLU A 399 -31.55 9.19 17.67
C GLU A 399 -31.58 10.49 16.84
N HIS A 400 -30.43 11.09 16.54
CA HIS A 400 -30.37 12.36 15.81
C HIS A 400 -30.77 12.19 14.34
N SER A 401 -31.24 13.27 13.69
CA SER A 401 -31.57 13.25 12.26
C SER A 401 -30.30 13.09 11.41
N LEU A 402 -30.37 12.21 10.40
CA LEU A 402 -29.33 11.97 9.41
C LEU A 402 -29.94 11.86 8.03
N GLN A 403 -29.21 12.36 7.03
CA GLN A 403 -29.45 12.11 5.62
C GLN A 403 -28.24 11.41 5.04
N ARG A 404 -28.48 10.33 4.28
CA ARG A 404 -27.49 9.57 3.54
C ARG A 404 -27.90 9.51 2.09
N GLU A 405 -26.92 9.63 1.21
CA GLU A 405 -27.09 9.41 -0.22
C GLU A 405 -26.08 8.37 -0.68
N LEU A 406 -26.59 7.35 -1.37
CA LEU A 406 -25.78 6.32 -1.98
C LEU A 406 -25.93 6.44 -3.50
N ILE A 407 -24.80 6.58 -4.17
CA ILE A 407 -24.73 6.52 -5.62
C ILE A 407 -24.58 5.04 -6.01
N LEU A 408 -25.53 4.55 -6.78
CA LEU A 408 -25.56 3.17 -7.29
C LEU A 408 -24.98 3.12 -8.69
N SER A 409 -24.36 2.00 -9.04
CA SER A 409 -24.08 1.69 -10.44
C SER A 409 -25.36 1.27 -11.17
N ASN A 410 -25.33 1.21 -12.51
CA ASN A 410 -26.45 0.70 -13.32
C ASN A 410 -26.82 -0.72 -12.89
N GLU A 411 -25.78 -1.54 -12.69
CA GLU A 411 -25.87 -2.94 -12.33
C GLU A 411 -26.53 -3.11 -10.96
N GLU A 412 -26.22 -2.23 -10.00
CA GLU A 412 -26.77 -2.27 -8.64
C GLU A 412 -28.21 -1.78 -8.58
N GLU A 413 -28.56 -0.72 -9.31
CA GLU A 413 -29.93 -0.24 -9.41
C GLU A 413 -30.83 -1.32 -10.03
N LEU A 414 -30.38 -1.96 -11.11
CA LEU A 414 -31.09 -3.09 -11.72
C LEU A 414 -31.24 -4.25 -10.73
N HIS A 415 -30.19 -4.59 -9.99
CA HIS A 415 -30.24 -5.67 -9.01
C HIS A 415 -31.20 -5.37 -7.85
N LEU A 416 -31.20 -4.16 -7.29
CA LEU A 416 -32.12 -3.76 -6.22
C LEU A 416 -33.59 -3.70 -6.67
N ASN A 417 -33.83 -3.37 -7.94
CA ASN A 417 -35.17 -3.39 -8.53
C ASN A 417 -35.62 -4.82 -8.88
N SER A 418 -34.69 -5.74 -9.16
CA SER A 418 -35.00 -7.16 -9.34
C SER A 418 -35.55 -7.78 -8.05
N GLU A 419 -36.51 -8.71 -8.18
CA GLU A 419 -37.11 -9.44 -7.05
C GLU A 419 -37.74 -8.56 -5.96
N ASN A 420 -38.05 -7.30 -6.29
CA ASN A 420 -38.64 -6.30 -5.40
C ASN A 420 -37.84 -6.04 -4.10
N ARG A 421 -36.50 -6.18 -4.12
CA ARG A 421 -35.64 -6.02 -2.93
C ARG A 421 -35.75 -4.63 -2.32
N TYR A 422 -35.65 -3.58 -3.14
CA TYR A 422 -35.84 -2.21 -2.68
C TYR A 422 -37.23 -1.97 -2.08
N THR A 423 -38.29 -2.48 -2.73
CA THR A 423 -39.67 -2.34 -2.24
C THR A 423 -39.88 -3.02 -0.88
N LYS A 424 -39.31 -4.22 -0.69
CA LYS A 424 -39.32 -4.93 0.60
C LYS A 424 -38.59 -4.13 1.67
N ALA A 425 -37.37 -3.66 1.40
CA ALA A 425 -36.62 -2.82 2.34
C ALA A 425 -37.38 -1.53 2.68
N ARG A 426 -37.99 -0.87 1.68
CA ARG A 426 -38.82 0.32 1.88
C ARG A 426 -40.01 0.02 2.80
N SER A 427 -40.69 -1.10 2.63
CA SER A 427 -41.81 -1.50 3.51
C SER A 427 -41.37 -1.79 4.95
N LEU A 428 -40.15 -2.32 5.15
CA LEU A 428 -39.61 -2.61 6.47
C LEU A 428 -39.28 -1.34 7.27
N TYR A 429 -38.78 -0.31 6.58
CA TYR A 429 -38.29 0.92 7.22
C TYR A 429 -39.22 2.14 7.08
N CYS A 430 -40.35 2.04 6.36
CA CYS A 430 -41.21 3.18 6.00
C CYS A 430 -41.74 3.99 7.19
N ASN A 431 -41.90 3.37 8.36
CA ASN A 431 -42.42 4.04 9.55
C ASN A 431 -41.39 4.93 10.25
N ASN A 432 -40.10 4.76 9.94
CA ASN A 432 -38.99 5.39 10.68
C ASN A 432 -38.08 6.26 9.82
N ILE A 433 -38.01 6.00 8.51
CA ILE A 433 -37.18 6.78 7.58
C ILE A 433 -37.92 7.00 6.25
N HIS A 434 -37.61 8.11 5.62
CA HIS A 434 -37.96 8.38 4.23
C HIS A 434 -36.90 7.78 3.30
N MET A 435 -37.33 6.94 2.37
CA MET A 435 -36.47 6.30 1.38
C MET A 435 -36.92 6.67 -0.03
N GLN A 436 -35.98 7.12 -0.85
CA GLN A 436 -36.23 7.47 -2.25
C GLN A 436 -35.09 6.99 -3.14
N LEU A 437 -35.42 6.26 -4.20
CA LEU A 437 -34.50 5.89 -5.27
C LEU A 437 -34.85 6.69 -6.51
N LYS A 438 -33.95 7.55 -6.99
CA LYS A 438 -34.13 8.36 -8.19
C LYS A 438 -32.79 8.58 -8.88
N ASN A 439 -32.74 8.36 -10.20
CA ASN A 439 -31.55 8.60 -11.03
C ASN A 439 -30.28 7.94 -10.46
N LYS A 440 -30.35 6.66 -10.06
CA LYS A 440 -29.24 5.92 -9.40
C LYS A 440 -28.84 6.43 -8.02
N THR A 441 -29.51 7.43 -7.47
CA THR A 441 -29.26 7.91 -6.11
C THR A 441 -30.32 7.39 -5.16
N LEU A 442 -29.87 6.63 -4.16
CA LEU A 442 -30.68 6.19 -3.04
C LEU A 442 -30.51 7.17 -1.88
N SER A 443 -31.56 7.92 -1.57
CA SER A 443 -31.63 8.85 -0.45
C SER A 443 -32.35 8.20 0.74
N LEU A 444 -31.73 8.27 1.92
CA LEU A 444 -32.25 7.77 3.19
C LEU A 444 -32.25 8.92 4.20
N ARG A 445 -33.41 9.26 4.77
CA ARG A 445 -33.54 10.36 5.74
C ARG A 445 -34.39 9.96 6.93
N GLY A 446 -33.90 10.20 8.14
CA GLY A 446 -34.63 9.92 9.38
C GLY A 446 -33.70 9.81 10.58
N ARG A 447 -34.08 8.99 11.58
CA ARG A 447 -33.23 8.74 12.76
C ARG A 447 -31.93 8.05 12.35
N SER A 448 -30.81 8.56 12.82
CA SER A 448 -29.46 8.18 12.39
C SER A 448 -29.16 6.69 12.54
N GLY A 449 -29.54 6.07 13.67
CA GLY A 449 -29.42 4.63 13.87
C GLY A 449 -30.18 3.82 12.81
N THR A 450 -31.44 4.17 12.57
CA THR A 450 -32.30 3.49 11.60
C THR A 450 -31.85 3.74 10.16
N VAL A 451 -31.40 4.95 9.83
CA VAL A 451 -30.84 5.28 8.50
C VAL A 451 -29.62 4.43 8.21
N LEU A 452 -28.67 4.35 9.16
CA LEU A 452 -27.49 3.50 9.01
C LEU A 452 -27.90 2.02 8.92
N ASN A 453 -28.83 1.53 9.75
CA ASN A 453 -29.29 0.15 9.67
C ASN A 453 -29.93 -0.19 8.30
N ALA A 454 -30.74 0.73 7.75
CA ALA A 454 -31.33 0.58 6.42
C ALA A 454 -30.27 0.62 5.32
N GLU A 455 -29.27 1.50 5.43
CA GLU A 455 -28.12 1.55 4.54
C GLU A 455 -27.37 0.20 4.53
N LEU A 456 -27.04 -0.33 5.70
CA LEU A 456 -26.33 -1.61 5.84
C LEU A 456 -27.13 -2.79 5.30
N HIS A 457 -28.44 -2.82 5.56
CA HIS A 457 -29.35 -3.84 4.99
C HIS A 457 -29.33 -3.76 3.45
N LEU A 458 -29.51 -2.58 2.86
CA LEU A 458 -29.51 -2.43 1.39
C LEU A 458 -28.15 -2.80 0.78
N ARG A 459 -27.04 -2.46 1.44
CA ARG A 459 -25.70 -2.88 1.01
C ARG A 459 -25.53 -4.40 1.03
N LYS A 460 -26.09 -5.09 2.02
CA LYS A 460 -26.10 -6.56 2.10
C LYS A 460 -26.96 -7.18 1.01
N GLU A 461 -28.12 -6.59 0.70
CA GLU A 461 -28.99 -7.04 -0.40
C GLU A 461 -28.34 -6.90 -1.78
N MET A 462 -27.29 -6.06 -1.92
CA MET A 462 -26.51 -5.94 -3.16
C MET A 462 -25.37 -6.95 -3.28
N ILE A 463 -25.14 -7.78 -2.26
CA ILE A 463 -24.13 -8.83 -2.29
C ILE A 463 -24.72 -10.03 -3.02
N THR A 464 -24.03 -10.47 -4.08
CA THR A 464 -24.43 -11.63 -4.87
C THR A 464 -23.24 -12.56 -5.12
N GLU A 465 -23.48 -13.71 -5.73
CA GLU A 465 -22.47 -14.66 -6.16
C GLU A 465 -22.54 -14.83 -7.69
N MET A 466 -21.41 -14.71 -8.37
CA MET A 466 -21.27 -14.99 -9.79
C MET A 466 -20.30 -16.15 -10.00
N LYS A 467 -20.68 -17.09 -10.87
CA LYS A 467 -19.84 -18.22 -11.29
C LYS A 467 -19.55 -18.12 -12.78
N PHE A 468 -18.28 -18.23 -13.14
CA PHE A 468 -17.82 -18.30 -14.53
C PHE A 468 -16.56 -19.14 -14.62
N GLU A 469 -16.10 -19.42 -15.83
CA GLU A 469 -14.97 -20.32 -16.07
C GLU A 469 -14.03 -19.70 -17.12
N LEU A 470 -12.72 -19.92 -16.95
CA LEU A 470 -11.74 -19.56 -17.98
C LEU A 470 -11.82 -20.55 -19.12
N LYS A 471 -12.67 -20.25 -20.10
CA LYS A 471 -12.91 -21.10 -21.26
C LYS A 471 -12.12 -20.63 -22.46
N ASN A 472 -11.65 -21.59 -23.25
CA ASN A 472 -11.16 -21.33 -24.58
C ASN A 472 -12.31 -20.89 -25.49
N ARG A 473 -12.22 -19.67 -26.04
CA ARG A 473 -13.24 -19.08 -26.93
C ARG A 473 -12.93 -19.27 -28.41
N HIS A 474 -11.78 -19.84 -28.75
CA HIS A 474 -11.40 -20.08 -30.14
C HIS A 474 -12.08 -21.35 -30.68
N PRO A 475 -12.43 -21.36 -31.98
CA PRO A 475 -12.95 -22.55 -32.62
C PRO A 475 -12.01 -23.74 -32.41
N PRO A 476 -12.54 -24.93 -32.06
CA PRO A 476 -11.75 -26.14 -31.93
C PRO A 476 -10.87 -26.35 -33.16
N ASN A 477 -9.68 -26.90 -32.93
CA ASN A 477 -8.72 -27.25 -33.97
C ASN A 477 -8.16 -26.04 -34.74
N THR A 478 -7.96 -24.91 -34.07
CA THR A 478 -7.17 -23.77 -34.57
C THR A 478 -5.89 -23.64 -33.75
N THR A 479 -4.84 -23.04 -34.29
CA THR A 479 -3.58 -22.84 -33.54
C THR A 479 -3.79 -22.10 -32.23
N LEU A 480 -4.61 -21.04 -32.27
CA LEU A 480 -4.95 -20.24 -31.10
C LEU A 480 -5.73 -21.08 -30.08
N HIS A 481 -6.61 -21.97 -30.55
CA HIS A 481 -7.30 -22.90 -29.66
C HIS A 481 -6.33 -23.85 -28.97
N GLU A 482 -5.48 -24.55 -29.70
CA GLU A 482 -4.54 -25.52 -29.13
C GLU A 482 -3.57 -24.86 -28.14
N ASN A 483 -3.05 -23.69 -28.51
CA ASN A 483 -2.14 -22.91 -27.67
C ASN A 483 -2.82 -22.41 -26.39
N LEU A 484 -4.00 -21.78 -26.50
CA LEU A 484 -4.74 -21.31 -25.33
C LEU A 484 -5.18 -22.47 -24.42
N SER A 485 -5.61 -23.60 -24.99
CA SER A 485 -5.96 -24.80 -24.20
C SER A 485 -4.77 -25.30 -23.38
N ARG A 486 -3.58 -25.38 -23.97
CA ARG A 486 -2.34 -25.76 -23.27
C ARG A 486 -2.00 -24.77 -22.17
N ASN A 487 -2.07 -23.47 -22.46
CA ASN A 487 -1.79 -22.41 -21.48
C ASN A 487 -2.80 -22.43 -20.31
N LEU A 488 -4.09 -22.63 -20.59
CA LEU A 488 -5.13 -22.78 -19.57
C LEU A 488 -4.88 -23.99 -18.67
N GLU A 489 -4.53 -25.14 -19.25
CA GLU A 489 -4.19 -26.35 -18.47
C GLU A 489 -3.06 -26.07 -17.46
N GLN A 490 -2.04 -25.32 -17.86
CA GLN A 490 -0.96 -24.94 -16.95
C GLN A 490 -1.40 -23.93 -15.88
N VAL A 491 -2.18 -22.92 -16.26
CA VAL A 491 -2.75 -21.94 -15.32
C VAL A 491 -3.56 -22.65 -14.22
N CYS A 492 -4.31 -23.71 -14.57
CA CYS A 492 -5.08 -24.52 -13.62
C CYS A 492 -4.22 -25.24 -12.59
N LYS A 493 -2.95 -25.53 -12.92
CA LYS A 493 -1.98 -26.14 -12.01
C LYS A 493 -1.32 -25.11 -11.08
N MET A 494 -1.53 -23.81 -11.32
CA MET A 494 -0.91 -22.71 -10.57
C MET A 494 -1.94 -21.72 -9.99
N PRO A 495 -2.97 -22.15 -9.25
CA PRO A 495 -4.00 -21.23 -8.75
C PRO A 495 -3.46 -20.11 -7.84
N TYR A 496 -2.29 -20.34 -7.21
CA TYR A 496 -1.64 -19.38 -6.32
C TYR A 496 -1.23 -18.06 -6.99
N ILE A 497 -1.10 -18.02 -8.32
CA ILE A 497 -0.74 -16.81 -9.08
C ILE A 497 -1.81 -15.72 -8.96
N PHE A 498 -3.05 -16.11 -8.69
CA PHE A 498 -4.16 -15.20 -8.48
C PHE A 498 -4.26 -14.71 -7.03
N HIS A 499 -3.54 -15.31 -6.07
CA HIS A 499 -3.63 -14.93 -4.66
C HIS A 499 -3.46 -13.43 -4.40
N PRO A 500 -2.48 -12.71 -5.00
CA PRO A 500 -2.33 -11.27 -4.79
C PRO A 500 -3.59 -10.47 -5.21
N MET A 501 -4.16 -10.79 -6.37
CA MET A 501 -5.42 -10.22 -6.84
C MET A 501 -6.58 -10.56 -5.88
N ILE A 502 -6.67 -11.80 -5.42
CA ILE A 502 -7.71 -12.25 -4.46
C ILE A 502 -7.60 -11.47 -3.14
N TRP A 503 -6.40 -11.36 -2.57
CA TRP A 503 -6.16 -10.63 -1.33
C TRP A 503 -6.48 -9.14 -1.46
N ARG A 504 -6.15 -8.54 -2.60
CA ARG A 504 -6.48 -7.14 -2.90
C ARG A 504 -7.98 -6.90 -2.95
N TRP A 505 -8.70 -7.68 -3.75
CA TRP A 505 -10.15 -7.56 -3.89
C TRP A 505 -10.87 -7.78 -2.56
N ASP A 506 -10.38 -8.70 -1.74
CA ASP A 506 -10.91 -8.91 -0.39
C ASP A 506 -10.60 -7.73 0.55
N ALA A 507 -9.36 -7.26 0.57
CA ALA A 507 -8.93 -6.19 1.47
C ALA A 507 -9.57 -4.83 1.14
N GLU A 508 -9.72 -4.49 -0.14
CA GLU A 508 -10.19 -3.17 -0.61
C GLU A 508 -11.71 -3.09 -0.76
N LYS A 509 -12.35 -4.17 -1.22
CA LYS A 509 -13.76 -4.18 -1.65
C LYS A 509 -14.56 -5.33 -1.06
N GLN A 510 -13.98 -6.13 -0.17
CA GLN A 510 -14.61 -7.30 0.45
C GLN A 510 -15.15 -8.32 -0.57
N VAL A 511 -14.53 -8.37 -1.76
CA VAL A 511 -14.92 -9.34 -2.78
C VAL A 511 -14.16 -10.64 -2.53
N LYS A 512 -14.90 -11.72 -2.24
CA LYS A 512 -14.34 -13.05 -2.06
C LYS A 512 -14.25 -13.74 -3.41
N ILE A 513 -13.05 -14.18 -3.78
CA ILE A 513 -12.80 -14.90 -5.03
C ILE A 513 -12.30 -16.29 -4.69
N LYS A 514 -12.92 -17.32 -5.27
CA LYS A 514 -12.46 -18.71 -5.22
C LYS A 514 -12.12 -19.16 -6.64
N VAL A 515 -10.94 -19.73 -6.81
CA VAL A 515 -10.46 -20.32 -8.07
C VAL A 515 -10.29 -21.81 -7.86
N ASN A 516 -11.11 -22.62 -8.53
CA ASN A 516 -11.11 -24.07 -8.43
C ASN A 516 -10.74 -24.69 -9.77
N ASN A 517 -9.96 -25.76 -9.75
CA ASN A 517 -9.65 -26.53 -10.95
C ASN A 517 -10.85 -27.44 -11.33
N VAL A 518 -11.21 -27.45 -12.60
CA VAL A 518 -12.23 -28.32 -13.19
C VAL A 518 -11.53 -29.45 -13.94
N VAL A 519 -11.47 -30.63 -13.32
CA VAL A 519 -10.70 -31.78 -13.83
C VAL A 519 -11.17 -32.26 -15.21
N SER A 520 -12.47 -32.18 -15.51
CA SER A 520 -13.03 -32.66 -16.78
C SER A 520 -12.62 -31.83 -17.99
N SER A 521 -12.32 -30.55 -17.79
CA SER A 521 -12.02 -29.58 -18.86
C SER A 521 -10.62 -28.98 -18.76
N ASN A 522 -9.86 -29.29 -17.70
CA ASN A 522 -8.56 -28.68 -17.39
C ASN A 522 -8.63 -27.14 -17.39
N THR A 523 -9.71 -26.59 -16.85
CA THR A 523 -9.99 -25.15 -16.77
C THR A 523 -10.20 -24.69 -15.33
N CYS A 524 -10.14 -23.37 -15.10
CA CYS A 524 -10.43 -22.77 -13.80
C CYS A 524 -11.90 -22.33 -13.73
N ALA A 525 -12.65 -22.87 -12.77
CA ALA A 525 -13.93 -22.30 -12.34
C ALA A 525 -13.69 -21.21 -11.30
N ILE A 526 -14.23 -20.03 -11.54
CA ILE A 526 -14.17 -18.88 -10.65
C ILE A 526 -15.53 -18.64 -10.03
N THR A 527 -15.55 -18.51 -8.71
CA THR A 527 -16.71 -18.03 -7.95
C THR A 527 -16.34 -16.71 -7.29
N VAL A 528 -17.12 -15.67 -7.55
CA VAL A 528 -16.90 -14.33 -7.00
C VAL A 528 -18.13 -13.95 -6.18
N THR A 529 -17.93 -13.55 -4.92
CA THR A 529 -19.00 -13.09 -4.03
C THR A 529 -18.69 -11.68 -3.56
N GLY A 530 -19.62 -10.74 -3.73
CA GLY A 530 -19.42 -9.32 -3.39
C GLY A 530 -20.52 -8.43 -3.97
N ARG A 531 -20.34 -7.11 -3.90
CA ARG A 531 -21.24 -6.16 -4.60
C ARG A 531 -21.26 -6.46 -6.09
N TYR A 532 -22.44 -6.53 -6.69
CA TYR A 532 -22.59 -6.93 -8.09
C TYR A 532 -21.75 -6.07 -9.07
N SER A 533 -21.65 -4.76 -8.83
CA SER A 533 -20.79 -3.85 -9.60
C SER A 533 -19.30 -4.21 -9.53
N GLU A 534 -18.80 -4.61 -8.36
CA GLU A 534 -17.41 -5.00 -8.15
C GLU A 534 -17.13 -6.40 -8.71
N ILE A 535 -18.11 -7.32 -8.66
CA ILE A 535 -18.02 -8.63 -9.32
C ILE A 535 -17.79 -8.47 -10.83
N VAL A 536 -18.50 -7.54 -11.48
CA VAL A 536 -18.33 -7.27 -12.91
C VAL A 536 -16.90 -6.80 -13.22
N LYS A 537 -16.31 -5.96 -12.35
CA LYS A 537 -14.91 -5.53 -12.51
C LYS A 537 -13.92 -6.68 -12.34
N VAL A 538 -14.13 -7.57 -11.37
CA VAL A 538 -13.32 -8.80 -11.21
C VAL A 538 -13.41 -9.66 -12.46
N LYS A 539 -14.62 -9.85 -13.00
CA LYS A 539 -14.81 -10.61 -14.25
C LYS A 539 -14.04 -9.96 -15.41
N ASN A 540 -14.10 -8.64 -15.56
CA ASN A 540 -13.37 -7.92 -16.59
C ASN A 540 -11.84 -8.05 -16.43
N GLU A 541 -11.33 -8.15 -15.20
CA GLU A 541 -9.92 -8.41 -14.93
C GLU A 541 -9.50 -9.82 -15.38
N PHE A 542 -10.32 -10.85 -15.10
CA PHE A 542 -10.11 -12.20 -15.63
C PHE A 542 -10.25 -12.29 -17.16
N ASP A 543 -11.20 -11.57 -17.74
CA ASP A 543 -11.36 -11.47 -19.20
C ASP A 543 -10.13 -10.80 -19.84
N SER A 544 -9.60 -9.75 -19.20
CA SER A 544 -8.36 -9.10 -19.63
C SER A 544 -7.18 -10.06 -19.56
N PHE A 545 -7.03 -10.78 -18.43
CA PHE A 545 -6.00 -11.83 -18.29
C PHE A 545 -6.12 -12.90 -19.40
N LEU A 546 -7.34 -13.36 -19.69
CA LEU A 546 -7.57 -14.34 -20.75
C LEU A 546 -7.16 -13.82 -22.13
N SER A 547 -7.39 -12.54 -22.43
CA SER A 547 -6.94 -11.91 -23.68
C SER A 547 -5.42 -11.74 -23.77
N TRP A 548 -4.72 -11.58 -22.64
CA TRP A 548 -3.26 -11.69 -22.66
C TRP A 548 -2.81 -13.13 -22.93
N LEU A 549 -3.42 -14.09 -22.23
CA LEU A 549 -3.08 -15.51 -22.31
C LEU A 549 -3.27 -16.10 -23.72
N GLU A 550 -4.28 -15.63 -24.47
CA GLU A 550 -4.56 -16.08 -25.84
C GLU A 550 -3.42 -15.76 -26.83
N ASN A 551 -2.67 -14.68 -26.55
CA ASN A 551 -1.58 -14.18 -27.39
C ASN A 551 -0.20 -14.70 -26.93
N CYS A 552 -0.13 -15.38 -25.78
CA CYS A 552 1.11 -15.96 -25.25
C CYS A 552 1.49 -17.23 -25.98
N THR A 553 2.72 -17.31 -26.47
CA THR A 553 3.30 -18.51 -27.08
C THR A 553 3.63 -19.56 -26.02
N VAL A 554 4.21 -19.13 -24.90
CA VAL A 554 4.62 -20.01 -23.79
C VAL A 554 4.37 -19.30 -22.48
N ILE A 555 3.53 -19.84 -21.59
CA ILE A 555 3.48 -19.24 -20.24
C ILE A 555 4.78 -19.54 -19.50
N ARG A 556 5.24 -18.57 -18.72
CA ARG A 556 6.51 -18.68 -18.03
C ARG A 556 6.33 -18.51 -16.54
N ASN A 557 6.83 -19.46 -15.74
CA ASN A 557 6.92 -19.23 -14.30
C ASN A 557 7.81 -17.99 -14.07
N PRO A 558 7.38 -16.96 -13.32
CA PRO A 558 8.13 -15.71 -13.27
C PRO A 558 9.45 -15.85 -12.49
N ASP A 559 9.71 -17.01 -11.87
CA ASP A 559 11.00 -17.37 -11.25
C ASP A 559 11.88 -18.27 -12.14
N ALA A 560 11.49 -18.56 -13.39
CA ALA A 560 12.25 -19.43 -14.30
C ALA A 560 13.51 -18.76 -14.91
N GLY A 561 13.94 -17.62 -14.36
CA GLY A 561 15.08 -16.82 -14.84
C GLY A 561 16.42 -17.32 -14.32
N VAL A 562 17.48 -16.59 -14.67
CA VAL A 562 18.79 -16.78 -14.04
C VAL A 562 18.76 -16.00 -12.72
N PRO A 563 18.96 -16.67 -11.56
CA PRO A 563 18.97 -15.99 -10.27
C PRO A 563 20.11 -14.96 -10.19
N PRO A 564 20.02 -13.97 -9.28
CA PRO A 564 21.07 -12.97 -9.13
C PRO A 564 22.42 -13.64 -8.86
N ARG A 565 23.43 -13.28 -9.65
CA ARG A 565 24.81 -13.73 -9.45
C ARG A 565 25.81 -12.57 -9.46
N VAL A 566 26.93 -12.76 -8.78
CA VAL A 566 28.06 -11.82 -8.83
C VAL A 566 28.68 -11.84 -10.22
N LEU A 567 29.20 -10.69 -10.66
CA LEU A 567 29.96 -10.58 -11.90
C LEU A 567 31.27 -11.35 -11.83
N ARG A 568 31.69 -11.94 -12.96
CA ARG A 568 32.97 -12.65 -13.04
C ARG A 568 34.15 -11.75 -12.64
N PRO A 569 35.17 -12.26 -11.92
CA PRO A 569 36.27 -11.46 -11.38
C PRO A 569 36.96 -10.55 -12.40
N GLN A 570 37.08 -10.99 -13.66
CA GLN A 570 37.78 -10.28 -14.73
C GLN A 570 37.15 -8.91 -15.06
N ILE A 571 35.82 -8.78 -14.94
CA ILE A 571 35.12 -7.52 -15.24
C ILE A 571 34.68 -6.77 -13.98
N ARG A 572 34.67 -7.44 -12.82
CA ARG A 572 34.13 -6.90 -11.57
C ARG A 572 34.85 -5.62 -11.13
N SER A 573 36.16 -5.56 -11.30
CA SER A 573 36.97 -4.37 -10.97
C SER A 573 36.52 -3.11 -11.73
N GLN A 574 35.91 -3.28 -12.91
CA GLN A 574 35.42 -2.20 -13.77
C GLN A 574 33.92 -1.88 -13.55
N CYS A 575 33.28 -2.54 -12.58
CA CYS A 575 31.84 -2.48 -12.33
C CYS A 575 31.51 -2.25 -10.84
N LEU A 576 32.47 -1.78 -10.04
CA LEU A 576 32.24 -1.50 -8.61
C LEU A 576 31.15 -0.44 -8.38
N ASP A 577 31.04 0.53 -9.28
CA ASP A 577 30.01 1.56 -9.24
C ASP A 577 28.59 0.98 -9.49
N ILE A 578 28.50 -0.12 -10.25
CA ILE A 578 27.24 -0.84 -10.45
C ILE A 578 26.86 -1.57 -9.17
N GLU A 579 27.81 -2.26 -8.51
CA GLU A 579 27.57 -2.92 -7.22
C GLU A 579 27.11 -1.91 -6.14
N GLU A 580 27.70 -0.72 -6.13
CA GLU A 580 27.26 0.37 -5.24
C GLU A 580 25.80 0.75 -5.47
N ARG A 581 25.39 1.02 -6.73
CA ARG A 581 23.99 1.33 -7.06
C ARG A 581 23.03 0.17 -6.77
N ILE A 582 23.45 -1.08 -6.98
CA ILE A 582 22.67 -2.26 -6.58
C ILE A 582 22.45 -2.26 -5.06
N SER A 583 23.49 -2.00 -4.27
CA SER A 583 23.41 -1.95 -2.81
C SER A 583 22.47 -0.85 -2.32
N HIS A 584 22.45 0.32 -2.97
CA HIS A 584 21.50 1.39 -2.64
C HIS A 584 20.04 0.92 -2.75
N ILE A 585 19.74 0.03 -3.69
CA ILE A 585 18.38 -0.43 -3.96
C ILE A 585 18.03 -1.69 -3.14
N THR A 586 18.98 -2.57 -2.89
CA THR A 586 18.71 -3.94 -2.41
C THR A 586 19.12 -4.21 -0.97
N ASP A 587 19.97 -3.39 -0.35
CA ASP A 587 20.45 -3.62 1.02
C ASP A 587 19.38 -3.26 2.05
N SER A 588 18.73 -4.27 2.65
CA SER A 588 17.70 -4.04 3.66
C SER A 588 18.23 -3.39 4.95
N LYS A 589 19.55 -3.28 5.12
CA LYS A 589 20.20 -2.68 6.30
C LYS A 589 20.41 -1.16 6.18
N ARG A 590 20.08 -0.53 5.05
CA ARG A 590 20.16 0.94 4.89
C ARG A 590 19.45 1.67 6.02
N THR A 591 20.10 2.70 6.57
CA THR A 591 19.55 3.46 7.69
C THR A 591 18.51 4.49 7.20
N ARG A 592 17.67 4.97 8.12
CA ARG A 592 16.73 6.07 7.81
C ARG A 592 17.44 7.35 7.35
N ILE A 593 18.67 7.57 7.84
CA ILE A 593 19.49 8.74 7.48
C ILE A 593 19.96 8.62 6.04
N ASP A 594 20.45 7.44 5.62
CA ASP A 594 20.89 7.20 4.24
C ASP A 594 19.77 7.43 3.24
N LEU A 595 18.58 6.93 3.56
CA LEU A 595 17.38 7.10 2.74
C LEU A 595 16.92 8.55 2.69
N TYR A 596 16.96 9.27 3.82
CA TYR A 596 16.60 10.69 3.87
C TYR A 596 17.58 11.55 3.08
N ASN A 597 18.89 11.30 3.18
CA ASN A 597 19.91 12.03 2.44
C ASN A 597 19.76 11.82 0.92
N ALA A 598 19.36 10.63 0.48
CA ALA A 598 19.11 10.35 -0.93
C ALA A 598 17.87 11.07 -1.48
N THR A 599 16.89 11.44 -0.64
CA THR A 599 15.67 12.12 -1.10
C THR A 599 15.63 13.62 -0.84
N ASN A 600 16.22 14.09 0.26
CA ASN A 600 16.16 15.48 0.74
C ASN A 600 17.55 16.09 1.01
N GLY A 601 18.64 15.33 0.81
CA GLY A 601 19.99 15.85 0.97
C GLY A 601 20.39 16.81 -0.16
N ILE A 602 21.51 17.51 0.03
CA ILE A 602 22.05 18.48 -0.94
C ILE A 602 22.40 17.89 -2.31
N HIS A 603 22.59 16.56 -2.37
CA HIS A 603 22.90 15.81 -3.58
C HIS A 603 21.73 14.97 -4.09
N ALA A 604 20.51 15.20 -3.57
CA ALA A 604 19.34 14.46 -4.01
C ALA A 604 19.00 14.79 -5.47
N THR A 605 18.92 13.77 -6.31
CA THR A 605 18.50 13.86 -7.71
C THR A 605 17.20 13.08 -7.92
N ARG A 606 16.67 13.13 -9.14
CA ARG A 606 15.55 12.28 -9.56
C ARG A 606 15.87 10.80 -9.36
N GLU A 607 17.07 10.39 -9.76
CA GLU A 607 17.51 9.00 -9.74
C GLU A 607 17.79 8.50 -8.32
N THR A 608 18.39 9.31 -7.44
CA THR A 608 18.55 8.92 -6.04
C THR A 608 17.20 8.80 -5.31
N ARG A 609 16.19 9.57 -5.72
CA ARG A 609 14.80 9.40 -5.26
C ARG A 609 14.20 8.10 -5.82
N MET A 610 14.40 7.81 -7.11
CA MET A 610 14.02 6.52 -7.72
C MET A 610 14.68 5.32 -7.01
N GLU A 611 15.94 5.42 -6.60
CA GLU A 611 16.61 4.39 -5.79
C GLU A 611 15.89 4.15 -4.47
N VAL A 612 15.44 5.21 -3.79
CA VAL A 612 14.70 5.08 -2.52
C VAL A 612 13.31 4.48 -2.73
N VAL A 613 12.59 4.86 -3.80
CA VAL A 613 11.31 4.21 -4.16
C VAL A 613 11.51 2.72 -4.42
N SER A 614 12.53 2.38 -5.21
CA SER A 614 12.91 1.01 -5.54
C SER A 614 13.28 0.23 -4.28
N TRP A 615 14.06 0.83 -3.38
CA TRP A 615 14.43 0.25 -2.11
C TRP A 615 13.22 -0.01 -1.22
N ILE A 616 12.25 0.91 -1.15
CA ILE A 616 11.01 0.69 -0.40
C ILE A 616 10.27 -0.50 -1.00
N ALA A 617 10.08 -0.53 -2.32
CA ALA A 617 9.36 -1.61 -3.01
C ALA A 617 10.01 -2.98 -2.74
N ILE A 618 11.33 -3.09 -2.89
CA ILE A 618 12.06 -4.35 -2.72
C ILE A 618 12.21 -4.72 -1.24
N CYS A 619 12.78 -3.85 -0.42
CA CYS A 619 13.20 -4.19 0.94
C CYS A 619 12.04 -4.25 1.94
N LYS A 620 10.99 -3.43 1.75
CA LYS A 620 9.83 -3.37 2.64
C LYS A 620 8.59 -4.10 2.12
N PHE A 621 8.44 -4.25 0.80
CA PHE A 621 7.25 -4.84 0.18
C PHE A 621 7.53 -6.08 -0.67
N ASP A 622 8.78 -6.56 -0.71
CA ASP A 622 9.15 -7.82 -1.38
C ASP A 622 8.82 -7.83 -2.88
N CYS A 623 8.83 -6.64 -3.51
CA CYS A 623 8.74 -6.50 -4.96
C CYS A 623 10.08 -6.87 -5.63
N LYS A 624 10.04 -7.14 -6.93
CA LYS A 624 11.24 -7.25 -7.79
C LYS A 624 11.25 -6.11 -8.79
N ILE A 625 12.39 -5.45 -8.99
CA ILE A 625 12.52 -4.36 -9.97
C ILE A 625 13.25 -4.83 -11.23
N GLU A 626 12.79 -4.40 -12.39
CA GLU A 626 13.29 -4.83 -13.69
C GLU A 626 13.36 -3.69 -14.71
N GLY A 627 13.75 -4.06 -15.94
CA GLY A 627 13.45 -3.25 -17.12
C GLY A 627 14.32 -2.02 -17.28
N GLY A 628 13.68 -0.89 -17.62
CA GLY A 628 14.37 0.32 -18.09
C GLY A 628 15.28 0.93 -17.04
N PHE A 629 14.84 1.01 -15.80
CA PHE A 629 15.61 1.60 -14.70
C PHE A 629 16.91 0.83 -14.39
N VAL A 630 16.83 -0.51 -14.36
CA VAL A 630 18.00 -1.37 -14.12
C VAL A 630 19.01 -1.20 -15.25
N ARG A 631 18.54 -1.19 -16.50
CA ARG A 631 19.38 -0.96 -17.67
C ARG A 631 20.02 0.44 -17.66
N ASP A 632 19.20 1.46 -17.57
CA ASP A 632 19.60 2.83 -17.87
C ASP A 632 20.37 3.46 -16.71
N TRP A 633 19.89 3.33 -15.48
CA TRP A 633 20.51 3.95 -14.30
C TRP A 633 21.48 3.00 -13.60
N VAL A 634 21.03 1.81 -13.19
CA VAL A 634 21.84 0.91 -12.36
C VAL A 634 23.08 0.45 -13.12
N VAL A 635 22.92 0.00 -14.36
CA VAL A 635 24.07 -0.44 -15.17
C VAL A 635 24.68 0.69 -15.99
N GLY A 636 23.86 1.45 -16.72
CA GLY A 636 24.32 2.45 -17.69
C GLY A 636 24.70 3.82 -17.12
N LYS A 637 24.19 4.19 -15.93
CA LYS A 637 24.32 5.53 -15.33
C LYS A 637 23.87 6.68 -16.28
N TYR A 638 22.81 6.44 -17.05
CA TYR A 638 22.23 7.41 -17.98
C TYR A 638 21.17 8.29 -17.29
N THR A 639 21.26 9.60 -17.49
CA THR A 639 20.37 10.63 -16.91
C THR A 639 19.98 11.66 -17.98
N GLU A 640 19.35 11.20 -19.05
CA GLU A 640 19.01 12.04 -20.21
C GLU A 640 17.66 12.72 -20.02
N HIS A 641 17.57 13.96 -20.50
CA HIS A 641 16.42 14.84 -20.34
C HIS A 641 16.10 15.53 -21.68
N PRO A 642 14.87 16.00 -21.91
CA PRO A 642 14.52 16.74 -23.13
C PRO A 642 15.44 17.96 -23.31
N THR A 643 15.98 18.14 -24.51
CA THR A 643 17.01 19.15 -24.83
C THR A 643 16.51 20.59 -24.79
N ASN A 644 15.20 20.83 -24.72
CA ASN A 644 14.65 22.17 -24.63
C ASN A 644 14.60 22.66 -23.16
N PRO A 645 15.48 23.59 -22.72
CA PRO A 645 15.60 23.99 -21.32
C PRO A 645 14.40 24.80 -20.79
N SER A 646 13.50 25.23 -21.69
CA SER A 646 12.29 25.99 -21.33
C SER A 646 11.12 25.12 -20.88
N ILE A 647 11.27 23.80 -20.93
CA ILE A 647 10.24 22.83 -20.50
C ILE A 647 10.45 22.52 -19.01
N ASN A 648 9.56 23.04 -18.16
CA ASN A 648 9.46 22.66 -16.75
C ASN A 648 9.32 21.12 -16.63
N PRO A 649 10.01 20.44 -15.69
CA PRO A 649 9.89 18.99 -15.49
C PRO A 649 8.46 18.43 -15.45
N THR A 650 7.48 19.21 -14.97
CA THR A 650 6.07 18.81 -14.98
C THR A 650 5.53 18.51 -16.39
N ALA A 651 6.06 19.15 -17.43
CA ALA A 651 5.69 18.92 -18.83
C ALA A 651 6.33 17.66 -19.45
N TRP A 652 7.14 16.91 -18.70
CA TRP A 652 7.62 15.60 -19.12
C TRP A 652 6.56 14.49 -18.98
N VAL A 653 5.43 14.78 -18.33
CA VAL A 653 4.32 13.84 -18.15
C VAL A 653 3.30 14.02 -19.26
N GLN A 654 2.99 12.93 -19.96
CA GLN A 654 1.92 12.83 -20.94
C GLN A 654 0.83 11.87 -20.44
N TYR A 655 -0.35 11.94 -21.04
CA TYR A 655 -1.50 11.12 -20.65
C TYR A 655 -2.08 10.40 -21.86
N HIS A 656 -2.50 9.15 -21.67
CA HIS A 656 -3.09 8.32 -22.73
C HIS A 656 -4.43 7.72 -22.31
N GLY A 657 -5.33 7.59 -23.28
CA GLY A 657 -6.61 6.88 -23.14
C GLY A 657 -7.68 7.65 -22.36
N VAL A 658 -8.85 7.02 -22.21
CA VAL A 658 -10.00 7.60 -21.50
C VAL A 658 -9.67 7.79 -20.01
N ASP A 659 -8.94 6.85 -19.42
CA ASP A 659 -8.56 6.87 -18.01
C ASP A 659 -7.40 7.85 -17.70
N GLN A 660 -6.88 8.56 -18.71
CA GLN A 660 -5.77 9.50 -18.59
C GLN A 660 -4.60 8.91 -17.79
N ILE A 661 -4.09 7.77 -18.25
CA ILE A 661 -2.97 7.08 -17.60
C ILE A 661 -1.67 7.84 -17.90
N PRO A 662 -0.87 8.23 -16.88
CA PRO A 662 0.34 9.00 -17.08
C PRO A 662 1.48 8.13 -17.64
N TYR A 663 2.32 8.73 -18.48
CA TYR A 663 3.59 8.16 -18.95
C TYR A 663 4.60 9.27 -19.22
N MET A 664 5.88 8.92 -19.22
CA MET A 664 6.96 9.87 -19.47
C MET A 664 7.24 10.05 -20.97
N VAL A 665 7.57 11.28 -21.38
CA VAL A 665 8.10 11.55 -22.72
C VAL A 665 9.33 10.66 -23.02
N LYS A 666 9.49 10.26 -24.28
CA LYS A 666 10.37 9.14 -24.67
C LYS A 666 11.87 9.43 -24.45
N GLU A 667 12.23 10.71 -24.40
CA GLU A 667 13.58 11.28 -24.21
C GLU A 667 14.08 11.19 -22.77
N VAL A 668 13.18 11.10 -21.77
CA VAL A 668 13.57 11.03 -20.36
C VAL A 668 14.12 9.64 -20.04
N VAL A 669 15.31 9.59 -19.44
CA VAL A 669 16.02 8.36 -19.08
C VAL A 669 16.66 8.53 -17.69
N PRO A 670 16.43 7.61 -16.73
CA PRO A 670 15.48 6.49 -16.79
C PRO A 670 14.03 7.00 -16.84
N SER A 671 13.16 6.40 -17.64
CA SER A 671 11.77 6.87 -17.77
C SER A 671 10.92 6.51 -16.55
N ASP A 672 10.99 5.26 -16.13
CA ASP A 672 10.03 4.61 -15.25
C ASP A 672 10.67 3.49 -14.43
N LEU A 673 9.98 3.08 -13.37
CA LEU A 673 10.31 1.92 -12.55
C LEU A 673 9.34 0.78 -12.87
N ASP A 674 9.83 -0.35 -13.37
CA ASP A 674 9.03 -1.54 -13.61
C ASP A 674 9.19 -2.51 -12.44
N CYS A 675 8.09 -2.84 -11.74
CA CYS A 675 8.14 -3.70 -10.55
C CYS A 675 7.09 -4.80 -10.59
N HIS A 676 7.52 -6.03 -10.30
CA HIS A 676 6.62 -7.15 -10.03
C HIS A 676 6.19 -7.14 -8.58
N LEU A 677 4.88 -7.22 -8.35
CA LEU A 677 4.32 -7.37 -7.02
C LEU A 677 4.70 -8.72 -6.39
N PRO A 678 4.73 -8.81 -5.05
CA PRO A 678 5.04 -10.05 -4.36
C PRO A 678 4.00 -11.15 -4.65
N LYS A 679 4.48 -12.37 -4.87
CA LYS A 679 3.62 -13.54 -5.18
C LYS A 679 2.96 -14.15 -3.94
N ARG A 680 3.58 -13.95 -2.77
CA ARG A 680 3.26 -14.68 -1.53
C ARG A 680 2.79 -13.78 -0.39
N SER A 681 2.67 -12.47 -0.63
CA SER A 681 2.18 -11.52 0.35
C SER A 681 1.24 -10.49 -0.30
N TYR A 682 0.34 -9.92 0.49
CA TYR A 682 -0.53 -8.85 0.05
C TYR A 682 0.24 -7.52 -0.01
N PHE A 683 0.19 -6.86 -1.16
CA PHE A 683 0.74 -5.52 -1.35
C PHE A 683 -0.33 -4.47 -1.02
N ASP A 684 -0.16 -3.76 0.10
CA ASP A 684 -1.03 -2.63 0.46
C ASP A 684 -0.49 -1.32 -0.15
N ILE A 685 -1.09 -0.88 -1.25
CA ILE A 685 -0.71 0.34 -1.97
C ILE A 685 -0.76 1.60 -1.09
N GLU A 686 -1.66 1.65 -0.11
CA GLU A 686 -1.77 2.80 0.78
C GLU A 686 -0.64 2.81 1.80
N LYS A 687 -0.27 1.64 2.32
CA LYS A 687 0.93 1.50 3.17
C LYS A 687 2.19 1.85 2.39
N PHE A 688 2.26 1.48 1.10
CA PHE A 688 3.38 1.85 0.23
C PHE A 688 3.50 3.38 0.10
N LYS A 689 2.39 4.08 -0.20
CA LYS A 689 2.34 5.56 -0.21
C LYS A 689 2.76 6.17 1.12
N ASP A 690 2.29 5.61 2.24
CA ASP A 690 2.68 6.09 3.58
C ASP A 690 4.19 5.94 3.80
N GLU A 691 4.83 4.86 3.31
CA GLU A 691 6.28 4.71 3.38
C GLU A 691 7.02 5.71 2.49
N LEU A 692 6.53 6.00 1.28
CA LEU A 692 7.09 7.02 0.39
C LEU A 692 7.03 8.41 1.03
N HIS A 693 5.89 8.76 1.62
CA HIS A 693 5.66 10.07 2.22
C HIS A 693 6.64 10.37 3.37
N LYS A 694 7.09 9.35 4.12
CA LYS A 694 8.07 9.52 5.21
C LYS A 694 9.39 10.12 4.74
N TYR A 695 9.71 10.00 3.45
CA TYR A 695 10.93 10.50 2.84
C TYR A 695 10.68 11.70 1.91
N GLY A 696 9.49 12.31 1.98
CA GLY A 696 9.13 13.48 1.17
C GLY A 696 8.83 13.17 -0.29
N ILE A 697 8.49 11.91 -0.61
CA ILE A 697 8.15 11.47 -1.97
C ILE A 697 6.63 11.57 -2.15
N LYS A 698 6.19 12.35 -3.15
CA LYS A 698 4.77 12.54 -3.47
C LYS A 698 4.36 11.52 -4.53
N CYS A 699 3.19 10.91 -4.37
CA CYS A 699 2.75 9.84 -5.25
C CYS A 699 1.23 9.87 -5.48
N ASP A 700 0.85 9.98 -6.75
CA ASP A 700 -0.50 9.77 -7.25
C ASP A 700 -0.62 8.36 -7.84
N VAL A 701 -1.75 7.70 -7.61
CA VAL A 701 -1.96 6.30 -8.02
C VAL A 701 -3.10 6.19 -9.01
N TYR A 702 -2.82 5.57 -10.14
CA TYR A 702 -3.77 5.22 -11.19
C TYR A 702 -3.85 3.70 -11.29
N ARG A 703 -5.03 3.15 -11.62
CA ARG A 703 -5.26 1.71 -11.68
C ARG A 703 -5.81 1.34 -13.05
N GLN A 704 -5.17 0.36 -13.68
CA GLN A 704 -5.72 -0.36 -14.83
C GLN A 704 -6.12 -1.78 -14.40
N ALA A 705 -6.65 -2.62 -15.28
CA ALA A 705 -7.02 -3.99 -14.88
C ALA A 705 -5.81 -4.82 -14.38
N TRP A 706 -4.61 -4.61 -14.93
CA TRP A 706 -3.48 -5.54 -14.77
C TRP A 706 -2.26 -4.98 -14.02
N ARG A 707 -2.23 -3.67 -13.73
CA ARG A 707 -1.17 -3.01 -12.94
C ARG A 707 -1.68 -1.78 -12.19
N TYR A 708 -0.89 -1.29 -11.23
CA TYR A 708 -0.95 0.11 -10.80
C TYR A 708 0.07 0.93 -11.59
N VAL A 709 -0.29 2.17 -11.91
CA VAL A 709 0.61 3.18 -12.49
C VAL A 709 0.71 4.32 -11.49
N LEU A 710 1.90 4.55 -10.98
CA LEU A 710 2.18 5.58 -9.99
C LEU A 710 2.85 6.76 -10.69
N LEU A 711 2.35 7.97 -10.49
CA LEU A 711 3.03 9.20 -10.87
C LEU A 711 3.69 9.77 -9.64
N ILE A 712 5.02 9.89 -9.69
CA ILE A 712 5.83 10.27 -8.53
C ILE A 712 6.46 11.63 -8.80
N ASP A 713 6.44 12.49 -7.78
CA ASP A 713 7.17 13.76 -7.76
C ASP A 713 6.82 14.74 -8.91
N LYS A 714 5.56 14.73 -9.35
CA LYS A 714 5.01 15.58 -10.44
C LYS A 714 5.43 17.05 -10.40
N ASP A 715 5.36 17.63 -9.20
CA ASP A 715 5.58 19.07 -8.97
C ASP A 715 6.90 19.33 -8.20
N GLU A 716 7.74 18.31 -8.02
CA GLU A 716 9.01 18.46 -7.32
C GLU A 716 10.12 18.91 -8.27
N LYS A 717 11.08 19.67 -7.72
CA LYS A 717 12.20 20.23 -8.49
C LYS A 717 13.10 19.17 -9.12
N THR A 718 13.17 17.99 -8.51
CA THR A 718 13.95 16.86 -9.05
C THR A 718 13.33 16.31 -10.34
N GLY A 719 12.03 16.52 -10.56
CA GLY A 719 11.31 16.10 -11.76
C GLY A 719 10.58 14.77 -11.63
N PRO A 720 9.50 14.58 -12.42
CA PRO A 720 8.62 13.42 -12.32
C PRO A 720 9.17 12.13 -12.91
N TYR A 721 8.61 11.02 -12.43
CA TYR A 721 8.77 9.69 -13.02
C TYR A 721 7.53 8.84 -12.76
N THR A 722 7.38 7.79 -13.55
CA THR A 722 6.30 6.81 -13.36
C THR A 722 6.83 5.51 -12.77
N MET A 723 5.97 4.75 -12.10
CA MET A 723 6.26 3.42 -11.62
C MET A 723 5.10 2.48 -11.92
N ASP A 724 5.41 1.34 -12.52
CA ASP A 724 4.47 0.27 -12.80
C ASP A 724 4.60 -0.85 -11.76
N LEU A 725 3.48 -1.20 -11.14
CA LEU A 725 3.38 -2.34 -10.24
C LEU A 725 2.53 -3.42 -10.92
N ILE A 726 3.19 -4.44 -11.45
CA ILE A 726 2.61 -5.50 -12.28
C ILE A 726 2.11 -6.64 -11.41
N GLU A 727 0.86 -7.07 -11.66
CA GLU A 727 0.24 -8.18 -10.96
C GLU A 727 0.86 -9.54 -11.36
N PRO A 728 1.08 -10.49 -10.42
CA PRO A 728 1.83 -11.71 -10.73
C PRO A 728 1.16 -12.67 -11.72
N HIS A 729 -0.18 -12.68 -11.79
CA HIS A 729 -0.90 -13.50 -12.77
C HIS A 729 -0.68 -12.98 -14.20
N VAL A 730 -0.44 -11.67 -14.38
CA VAL A 730 -0.16 -11.04 -15.67
C VAL A 730 1.31 -11.23 -16.03
N ALA A 731 2.22 -11.20 -15.06
CA ALA A 731 3.64 -11.46 -15.32
C ALA A 731 3.92 -12.81 -16.04
N LEU A 732 3.04 -13.81 -15.86
CA LEU A 732 3.11 -15.11 -16.55
C LEU A 732 2.95 -15.03 -18.07
N THR A 733 2.25 -13.99 -18.55
CA THR A 733 1.92 -13.78 -19.95
C THR A 733 3.01 -13.01 -20.69
N HIS A 734 4.04 -12.52 -19.98
CA HIS A 734 5.21 -11.83 -20.55
C HIS A 734 6.26 -12.85 -21.02
N ASP A 735 5.94 -13.58 -22.09
CA ASP A 735 6.71 -14.71 -22.58
C ASP A 735 7.89 -14.36 -23.51
N ARG A 736 7.92 -13.12 -24.01
CA ARG A 736 8.93 -12.66 -24.96
C ARG A 736 9.67 -11.44 -24.43
N ILE A 737 10.99 -11.49 -24.57
CA ILE A 737 11.86 -10.34 -24.34
C ILE A 737 12.12 -9.64 -25.65
N ASP A 738 11.97 -8.32 -25.64
CA ASP A 738 12.24 -7.50 -26.81
C ASP A 738 13.75 -7.32 -27.02
N PHE A 739 14.49 -6.97 -25.96
CA PHE A 739 15.91 -6.67 -26.01
C PHE A 739 16.71 -7.38 -24.92
N ASP A 740 17.91 -7.86 -25.25
CA ASP A 740 18.88 -8.44 -24.30
C ASP A 740 19.12 -7.52 -23.08
N VAL A 741 19.25 -6.22 -23.33
CA VAL A 741 19.51 -5.20 -22.31
C VAL A 741 18.31 -4.86 -21.41
N SER A 742 17.11 -5.38 -21.70
CA SER A 742 15.93 -5.18 -20.86
C SER A 742 15.59 -6.42 -20.02
N ASN A 743 16.52 -7.38 -19.96
CA ASN A 743 16.37 -8.66 -19.29
C ASN A 743 16.89 -8.65 -17.83
N LEU A 744 17.37 -7.52 -17.31
CA LEU A 744 18.05 -7.46 -16.01
C LEU A 744 17.10 -7.10 -14.88
N TYR A 745 17.36 -7.64 -13.68
CA TYR A 745 16.55 -7.40 -12.49
C TYR A 745 17.32 -7.46 -11.18
N LEU A 746 16.73 -6.85 -10.15
CA LEU A 746 17.27 -6.83 -8.80
C LEU A 746 16.26 -7.38 -7.78
N GLU A 747 16.78 -8.00 -6.73
CA GLU A 747 16.01 -8.65 -5.67
C GLU A 747 16.64 -8.33 -4.31
N LYS A 748 15.83 -8.42 -3.25
CA LYS A 748 16.21 -8.03 -1.89
C LYS A 748 17.45 -8.77 -1.39
N ASP A 749 18.34 -8.05 -0.72
CA ASP A 749 19.57 -8.53 -0.07
C ASP A 749 20.64 -9.14 -0.99
N TYR A 750 20.42 -9.11 -2.32
CA TYR A 750 21.43 -9.40 -3.34
C TYR A 750 22.23 -8.14 -3.68
N THR A 751 23.03 -7.68 -2.73
CA THR A 751 23.66 -6.35 -2.75
C THR A 751 24.77 -6.16 -3.79
N ARG A 752 25.23 -7.24 -4.43
CA ARG A 752 26.30 -7.21 -5.44
C ARG A 752 25.99 -8.07 -6.65
N GLU A 753 24.78 -8.58 -6.72
CA GLU A 753 24.35 -9.55 -7.71
C GLU A 753 23.25 -8.97 -8.60
N ILE A 754 23.21 -9.43 -9.84
CA ILE A 754 22.18 -9.03 -10.81
C ILE A 754 21.62 -10.29 -11.47
N GLY A 755 20.30 -10.34 -11.58
CA GLY A 755 19.58 -11.47 -12.17
C GLY A 755 19.22 -11.23 -13.63
N MET A 756 18.85 -12.30 -14.33
CA MET A 756 18.27 -12.22 -15.66
C MET A 756 16.86 -12.79 -15.65
N HIS A 757 15.88 -12.03 -16.13
CA HIS A 757 14.51 -12.48 -16.16
C HIS A 757 14.39 -13.76 -16.96
N VAL A 758 14.98 -13.86 -18.15
CA VAL A 758 15.03 -15.03 -19.03
C VAL A 758 16.47 -15.50 -19.20
N ASP A 759 16.66 -16.82 -19.16
CA ASP A 759 17.94 -17.44 -19.49
C ASP A 759 18.17 -17.44 -21.01
N ILE A 760 18.87 -16.41 -21.49
CA ILE A 760 19.31 -16.27 -22.88
C ILE A 760 20.78 -16.71 -23.08
N GLN A 761 21.38 -17.36 -22.08
CA GLN A 761 22.73 -17.94 -22.16
C GLN A 761 22.73 -19.25 -22.96
N GLN A 762 21.55 -19.84 -23.14
CA GLN A 762 21.36 -21.03 -23.96
C GLN A 762 21.35 -20.67 -25.46
N LYS A 763 21.65 -21.66 -26.31
CA LYS A 763 21.43 -21.54 -27.76
C LYS A 763 19.95 -21.26 -28.04
N PRO A 764 19.62 -20.49 -29.10
CA PRO A 764 20.51 -19.97 -30.14
C PRO A 764 21.17 -18.63 -29.83
N CYS A 765 20.84 -17.98 -28.69
CA CYS A 765 21.33 -16.63 -28.39
C CYS A 765 22.74 -16.63 -27.80
N SER A 766 23.01 -17.50 -26.81
CA SER A 766 24.30 -17.61 -26.11
C SER A 766 24.84 -16.26 -25.60
N ILE A 767 23.97 -15.45 -24.98
CA ILE A 767 24.32 -14.11 -24.48
C ILE A 767 24.53 -14.16 -22.97
N GLU A 768 25.78 -14.02 -22.54
CA GLU A 768 26.18 -13.95 -21.14
C GLU A 768 25.81 -12.60 -20.50
N LEU A 769 25.59 -12.60 -19.17
CA LEU A 769 25.30 -11.40 -18.39
C LEU A 769 26.35 -10.29 -18.61
N GLU A 770 27.62 -10.68 -18.63
CA GLU A 770 28.74 -9.77 -18.86
C GLU A 770 28.68 -9.09 -20.23
N SER A 771 28.18 -9.78 -21.26
CA SER A 771 27.95 -9.22 -22.58
C SER A 771 26.78 -8.23 -22.59
N ILE A 772 25.74 -8.49 -21.81
CA ILE A 772 24.61 -7.55 -21.64
C ILE A 772 25.11 -6.26 -21.00
N ILE A 773 25.93 -6.35 -19.95
CA ILE A 773 26.52 -5.18 -19.27
C ILE A 773 27.41 -4.37 -20.24
N ASP A 774 28.27 -5.04 -21.03
CA ASP A 774 29.07 -4.36 -22.05
C ASP A 774 28.21 -3.67 -23.11
N ASN A 775 27.13 -4.34 -23.55
CA ASN A 775 26.16 -3.77 -24.49
C ASN A 775 25.51 -2.53 -23.90
N ILE A 776 25.04 -2.57 -22.65
CA ILE A 776 24.46 -1.42 -21.96
C ILE A 776 25.46 -0.28 -21.92
N LYS A 777 26.68 -0.48 -21.39
CA LYS A 777 27.71 0.56 -21.26
C LYS A 777 28.04 1.23 -22.60
N LYS A 778 27.94 0.49 -23.71
CA LYS A 778 28.20 0.97 -25.08
C LYS A 778 26.95 1.45 -25.82
N LYS A 779 25.78 1.52 -25.17
CA LYS A 779 24.47 1.80 -25.78
C LYS A 779 24.17 0.92 -27.00
N ARG A 780 24.38 -0.38 -26.86
CA ARG A 780 24.09 -1.39 -27.89
C ARG A 780 23.00 -2.33 -27.40
N PHE A 781 22.22 -2.90 -28.31
CA PHE A 781 21.17 -3.86 -27.96
C PHE A 781 20.95 -4.87 -29.07
N ARG A 782 20.47 -6.06 -28.73
CA ARG A 782 20.05 -7.11 -29.67
C ARG A 782 18.54 -7.29 -29.59
N VAL A 783 17.90 -7.49 -30.73
CA VAL A 783 16.47 -7.77 -30.81
C VAL A 783 16.24 -9.27 -30.66
N LEU A 784 15.43 -9.67 -29.67
CA LEU A 784 15.25 -11.06 -29.25
C LEU A 784 13.88 -11.67 -29.59
N ARG A 785 13.06 -10.96 -30.37
CA ARG A 785 11.84 -11.53 -30.96
C ARG A 785 11.56 -10.96 -32.35
N SER A 786 10.65 -11.60 -33.09
CA SER A 786 10.25 -11.15 -34.43
C SER A 786 9.66 -9.73 -34.42
N ILE A 787 9.97 -8.93 -35.45
CA ILE A 787 9.50 -7.55 -35.58
C ILE A 787 8.03 -7.50 -35.98
N ASP A 788 7.19 -7.07 -35.04
CA ASP A 788 5.83 -6.58 -35.28
C ASP A 788 5.76 -5.05 -35.14
N ASN A 789 4.56 -4.47 -35.28
CA ASN A 789 4.37 -3.02 -35.23
C ASN A 789 4.79 -2.43 -33.87
N ILE A 790 4.46 -3.12 -32.77
CA ILE A 790 4.79 -2.66 -31.41
C ILE A 790 6.31 -2.68 -31.20
N LEU A 791 6.97 -3.78 -31.60
CA LEU A 791 8.42 -3.88 -31.49
C LEU A 791 9.13 -2.85 -32.38
N ARG A 792 8.58 -2.54 -33.57
CA ARG A 792 9.14 -1.52 -34.46
C ARG A 792 9.17 -0.14 -33.80
N ASP A 793 8.10 0.24 -33.12
CA ASP A 793 8.05 1.51 -32.36
C ASP A 793 9.06 1.52 -31.20
N ARG A 794 9.24 0.38 -30.52
CA ARG A 794 10.25 0.25 -29.45
C ARG A 794 11.68 0.30 -29.97
N ILE A 795 11.95 -0.30 -31.14
CA ILE A 795 13.26 -0.22 -31.81
C ILE A 795 13.55 1.23 -32.21
N SER A 796 12.60 1.93 -32.84
CA SER A 796 12.75 3.34 -33.20
C SER A 796 12.98 4.22 -31.96
N LYS A 797 12.27 3.97 -30.85
CA LYS A 797 12.54 4.65 -29.58
C LYS A 797 13.99 4.43 -29.09
N MET A 798 14.51 3.20 -29.17
CA MET A 798 15.88 2.91 -28.75
C MET A 798 16.91 3.56 -29.68
N ALA A 799 16.75 3.44 -31.00
CA ALA A 799 17.71 3.91 -31.98
C ALA A 799 17.62 5.43 -32.23
N ASP A 800 16.45 5.91 -32.59
CA ASP A 800 16.27 7.27 -33.11
C ASP A 800 16.23 8.31 -31.99
N ILE A 801 15.64 7.95 -30.84
CA ILE A 801 15.48 8.86 -29.70
C ILE A 801 16.64 8.70 -28.71
N ARG A 802 16.87 7.48 -28.20
CA ARG A 802 17.87 7.21 -27.14
C ARG A 802 19.29 7.00 -27.66
N LYS A 803 19.48 6.96 -28.99
CA LYS A 803 20.77 6.81 -29.68
C LYS A 803 21.49 5.49 -29.37
N TRP A 804 20.73 4.40 -29.24
CA TRP A 804 21.29 3.06 -29.11
C TRP A 804 21.53 2.42 -30.48
N THR A 805 22.56 1.57 -30.58
CA THR A 805 22.88 0.85 -31.82
C THR A 805 22.41 -0.60 -31.75
N GLN A 806 21.63 -1.04 -32.74
CA GLN A 806 21.24 -2.44 -32.87
C GLN A 806 22.45 -3.29 -33.28
N LEU A 807 22.61 -4.46 -32.64
CA LEU A 807 23.63 -5.44 -32.97
C LEU A 807 23.02 -6.68 -33.63
N GLY A 808 23.58 -7.04 -34.78
CA GLY A 808 23.18 -8.24 -35.51
C GLY A 808 21.74 -8.22 -35.98
N GLU A 809 21.35 -9.34 -36.59
CA GLU A 809 19.98 -9.55 -37.04
C GLU A 809 19.06 -9.95 -35.87
N PRO A 810 17.77 -9.57 -35.91
CA PRO A 810 16.79 -10.01 -34.92
C PRO A 810 16.77 -11.53 -34.78
N THR A 811 16.88 -12.02 -33.55
CA THR A 811 16.79 -13.45 -33.21
C THR A 811 15.43 -13.73 -32.61
N SER A 812 14.76 -14.83 -32.95
CA SER A 812 13.49 -15.21 -32.30
C SER A 812 13.77 -16.12 -31.12
N PHE A 813 14.19 -15.54 -29.99
CA PHE A 813 14.38 -16.30 -28.75
C PHE A 813 13.02 -16.70 -28.17
N ILE A 814 12.92 -17.96 -27.76
CA ILE A 814 11.72 -18.50 -27.12
C ILE A 814 12.23 -19.26 -25.91
N PRO A 815 11.75 -18.95 -24.69
CA PRO A 815 12.18 -19.65 -23.49
C PRO A 815 11.98 -21.16 -23.62
N SER A 816 12.94 -21.91 -23.10
CA SER A 816 12.80 -23.36 -22.98
C SER A 816 11.56 -23.71 -22.16
N PRO A 817 10.86 -24.80 -22.50
CA PRO A 817 9.76 -25.31 -21.67
C PRO A 817 10.19 -25.58 -20.22
N ASP A 818 9.22 -25.63 -19.31
CA ASP A 818 9.44 -26.21 -17.98
C ASP A 818 10.05 -27.61 -18.12
N SER A 819 10.96 -27.98 -17.21
CA SER A 819 11.65 -29.28 -17.12
C SER A 819 10.79 -30.53 -17.36
N LYS A 820 9.47 -30.45 -17.15
CA LYS A 820 8.51 -31.53 -17.41
C LYS A 820 8.12 -31.72 -18.87
N TYR A 821 8.37 -30.74 -19.74
CA TYR A 821 8.04 -30.78 -21.17
C TYR A 821 9.31 -30.75 -21.99
N ILE A 822 9.43 -31.68 -22.94
CA ILE A 822 10.64 -31.83 -23.76
C ILE A 822 10.64 -30.84 -24.93
N SER A 823 9.46 -30.46 -25.42
CA SER A 823 9.30 -29.59 -26.59
C SER A 823 8.17 -28.56 -26.43
N VAL A 824 8.24 -27.47 -27.22
CA VAL A 824 7.21 -26.44 -27.35
C VAL A 824 6.87 -26.24 -28.83
N LEU A 825 5.58 -26.07 -29.11
CA LEU A 825 5.08 -25.68 -30.44
C LEU A 825 4.83 -24.17 -30.47
N VAL A 826 5.48 -23.50 -31.41
CA VAL A 826 5.47 -22.04 -31.57
C VAL A 826 4.78 -21.70 -32.87
N PRO A 827 3.60 -21.08 -32.86
CA PRO A 827 2.93 -20.64 -34.06
C PRO A 827 3.79 -19.64 -34.86
N LEU A 828 4.02 -19.92 -36.15
CA LEU A 828 4.71 -18.97 -37.02
C LEU A 828 3.76 -17.84 -37.44
N PRO A 829 4.19 -16.57 -37.38
CA PRO A 829 3.41 -15.46 -37.91
C PRO A 829 3.16 -15.64 -39.40
N THR A 830 1.93 -15.38 -39.87
CA THR A 830 1.56 -15.46 -41.29
C THR A 830 2.36 -14.50 -42.18
N SER A 831 2.90 -13.43 -41.57
CA SER A 831 3.78 -12.45 -42.23
C SER A 831 5.21 -12.97 -42.42
N SER A 832 5.64 -13.99 -41.68
CA SER A 832 7.02 -14.49 -41.70
C SER A 832 7.38 -15.15 -43.03
N VAL A 833 8.66 -15.04 -43.41
CA VAL A 833 9.19 -15.62 -44.66
C VAL A 833 8.99 -17.14 -44.67
N LEU A 834 9.31 -17.81 -43.56
CA LEU A 834 9.17 -19.26 -43.44
C LEU A 834 7.71 -19.71 -43.56
N TYR A 835 6.77 -19.01 -42.94
CA TYR A 835 5.34 -19.33 -43.08
C TYR A 835 4.90 -19.24 -44.55
N LYS A 836 5.28 -18.15 -45.24
CA LYS A 836 4.92 -17.92 -46.64
C LYS A 836 5.52 -18.98 -47.56
N ASP A 837 6.80 -19.31 -47.36
CA ASP A 837 7.51 -20.34 -48.15
C ASP A 837 6.88 -21.73 -47.96
N VAL A 838 6.73 -22.18 -46.72
CA VAL A 838 6.11 -23.48 -46.42
C VAL A 838 4.66 -23.53 -46.90
N SER A 839 3.90 -22.44 -46.74
CA SER A 839 2.54 -22.34 -47.27
C SER A 839 2.50 -22.46 -48.79
N ALA A 840 3.41 -21.80 -49.50
CA ALA A 840 3.50 -21.89 -50.95
C ALA A 840 3.82 -23.32 -51.40
N LYS A 841 4.78 -23.99 -50.74
CA LYS A 841 5.13 -25.39 -50.98
C LYS A 841 3.93 -26.31 -50.77
N ILE A 842 3.18 -26.19 -49.68
CA ILE A 842 1.99 -27.03 -49.44
C ILE A 842 0.87 -26.79 -50.45
N ARG A 843 0.66 -25.54 -50.87
CA ARG A 843 -0.35 -25.22 -51.89
C ARG A 843 -0.04 -25.82 -53.27
N THR A 844 1.16 -26.39 -53.49
CA THR A 844 1.45 -27.18 -54.70
C THR A 844 0.77 -28.55 -54.71
N ILE A 845 0.36 -29.08 -53.55
CA ILE A 845 -0.42 -30.33 -53.45
C ILE A 845 -1.81 -30.11 -54.07
N ALA A 846 -2.52 -29.09 -53.59
CA ALA A 846 -3.79 -28.62 -54.13
C ALA A 846 -4.07 -27.18 -53.64
N THR A 847 -4.67 -26.35 -54.50
CA THR A 847 -4.98 -24.95 -54.19
C THR A 847 -6.03 -24.80 -53.09
N GLU A 848 -6.90 -25.80 -52.93
CA GLU A 848 -8.03 -25.85 -52.00
C GLU A 848 -7.63 -26.24 -50.57
N ILE A 849 -6.37 -26.63 -50.33
CA ILE A 849 -5.90 -27.02 -48.99
C ILE A 849 -5.99 -25.85 -48.03
N GLN A 850 -6.66 -26.09 -46.91
CA GLN A 850 -6.74 -25.16 -45.80
C GLN A 850 -5.63 -25.45 -44.79
N ILE A 851 -4.60 -24.60 -44.78
CA ILE A 851 -3.56 -24.63 -43.75
C ILE A 851 -4.18 -24.11 -42.45
N LYS A 852 -4.23 -24.95 -41.42
CA LYS A 852 -4.73 -24.57 -40.10
C LYS A 852 -3.68 -23.85 -39.28
N SER A 853 -2.47 -24.41 -39.25
CA SER A 853 -1.34 -23.88 -38.50
C SER A 853 -0.02 -24.30 -39.14
N ILE A 854 0.99 -23.44 -38.98
CA ILE A 854 2.39 -23.80 -39.18
C ILE A 854 3.10 -23.46 -37.88
N GLU A 855 3.65 -24.47 -37.23
CA GLU A 855 4.23 -24.35 -35.90
C GLU A 855 5.70 -24.77 -35.94
N GLN A 856 6.58 -23.92 -35.41
CA GLN A 856 7.96 -24.29 -35.17
C GLN A 856 8.07 -25.09 -33.88
N ILE A 857 8.73 -26.25 -33.95
CA ILE A 857 9.07 -27.04 -32.78
C ILE A 857 10.34 -26.48 -32.18
N ARG A 858 10.28 -26.13 -30.90
CA ARG A 858 11.44 -25.79 -30.08
C ARG A 858 11.71 -26.94 -29.12
N ASN A 859 12.82 -27.63 -29.35
CA ASN A 859 13.29 -28.74 -28.53
C ASN A 859 14.81 -28.60 -28.39
N PRO A 860 15.31 -27.96 -27.32
CA PRO A 860 16.74 -27.67 -27.17
C PRO A 860 17.63 -28.91 -27.26
N LEU A 861 17.16 -30.06 -26.75
CA LEU A 861 17.92 -31.31 -26.79
C LEU A 861 18.11 -31.83 -28.22
N LEU A 862 17.04 -31.81 -29.03
CA LEU A 862 17.12 -32.21 -30.43
C LEU A 862 17.88 -31.19 -31.28
N GLU A 863 17.74 -29.89 -30.99
CA GLU A 863 18.50 -28.82 -31.66
C GLU A 863 20.01 -28.98 -31.41
N ASP A 864 20.43 -29.27 -30.18
CA ASP A 864 21.84 -29.51 -29.86
C ASP A 864 22.37 -30.80 -30.50
N ALA A 865 21.60 -31.88 -30.45
CA ALA A 865 21.94 -33.13 -31.14
C ALA A 865 22.09 -32.92 -32.66
N TYR A 866 21.22 -32.10 -33.25
CA TYR A 866 21.27 -31.71 -34.65
C TYR A 866 22.57 -31.00 -35.02
N GLU A 867 22.91 -29.94 -34.32
CA GLU A 867 24.12 -29.16 -34.61
C GLU A 867 25.41 -29.97 -34.38
N ALA A 868 25.41 -30.85 -33.36
CA ALA A 868 26.52 -31.76 -33.11
C ALA A 868 26.71 -32.74 -34.29
N MET A 869 25.63 -33.38 -34.75
CA MET A 869 25.73 -34.32 -35.87
C MET A 869 26.02 -33.61 -37.19
N LYS A 870 25.48 -32.41 -37.42
CA LYS A 870 25.78 -31.60 -38.60
C LYS A 870 27.28 -31.38 -38.74
N SER A 871 27.93 -31.03 -37.65
CA SER A 871 29.38 -30.85 -37.60
C SER A 871 30.14 -32.15 -37.86
N LEU A 872 29.63 -33.28 -37.38
CA LEU A 872 30.23 -34.59 -37.54
C LEU A 872 30.14 -35.08 -39.00
N ILE A 873 28.93 -35.10 -39.58
CA ILE A 873 28.69 -35.49 -40.98
C ILE A 873 29.42 -34.54 -41.93
N ALA A 874 29.46 -33.23 -41.64
CA ALA A 874 30.20 -32.28 -42.46
C ALA A 874 31.66 -32.71 -42.63
N ARG A 875 32.33 -33.15 -41.55
CA ARG A 875 33.73 -33.63 -41.61
C ARG A 875 33.91 -34.91 -42.44
N GLU A 876 32.87 -35.73 -42.53
CA GLU A 876 32.88 -36.99 -43.28
C GLU A 876 32.52 -36.79 -44.76
N CYS A 877 31.93 -35.65 -45.12
CA CYS A 877 31.48 -35.33 -46.47
C CYS A 877 32.49 -34.49 -47.29
N PRO A 878 32.53 -34.67 -48.63
CA PRO A 878 33.30 -33.80 -49.51
C PRO A 878 32.94 -32.32 -49.32
N GLY A 879 33.96 -31.46 -49.27
CA GLY A 879 33.78 -30.01 -49.16
C GLY A 879 33.24 -29.52 -47.80
N SER A 880 33.31 -30.35 -46.75
CA SER A 880 32.74 -30.03 -45.44
C SER A 880 31.25 -29.70 -45.47
N ASN A 881 30.51 -30.26 -46.43
CA ASN A 881 29.10 -30.01 -46.62
C ASN A 881 28.28 -31.23 -46.14
N PRO A 882 27.48 -31.11 -45.06
CA PRO A 882 26.68 -32.21 -44.55
C PRO A 882 25.46 -32.56 -45.41
N ASN A 883 25.29 -31.90 -46.56
CA ASN A 883 24.16 -32.07 -47.47
C ASN A 883 22.81 -31.88 -46.73
N GLU A 884 22.68 -30.74 -46.06
CA GLU A 884 21.46 -30.32 -45.36
C GLU A 884 20.35 -30.04 -46.39
N ARG A 885 19.22 -30.74 -46.27
CA ARG A 885 18.05 -30.59 -47.15
C ARG A 885 16.81 -30.25 -46.34
N GLU A 886 15.92 -29.45 -46.92
CA GLU A 886 14.61 -29.18 -46.36
C GLU A 886 13.57 -30.11 -47.00
N LEU A 887 12.97 -30.99 -46.20
CA LEU A 887 12.13 -32.08 -46.69
C LEU A 887 10.85 -32.23 -45.86
N PHE A 888 9.82 -32.82 -46.46
CA PHE A 888 8.53 -33.11 -45.85
C PHE A 888 8.45 -34.56 -45.37
N HIS A 889 7.76 -34.79 -44.25
CA HIS A 889 7.40 -36.11 -43.74
C HIS A 889 5.92 -36.14 -43.32
N GLY A 890 5.16 -37.10 -43.80
CA GLY A 890 3.76 -37.30 -43.38
C GLY A 890 3.66 -38.44 -42.38
N THR A 891 2.85 -38.25 -41.34
CA THR A 891 2.64 -39.25 -40.31
C THR A 891 1.18 -39.33 -39.88
N LYS A 892 0.85 -40.37 -39.11
CA LYS A 892 -0.41 -40.47 -38.39
C LYS A 892 -0.42 -39.57 -37.13
N PRO A 893 -1.59 -39.07 -36.70
CA PRO A 893 -1.73 -38.17 -35.55
C PRO A 893 -1.10 -38.70 -34.26
N GLU A 894 -1.20 -39.99 -33.98
CA GLU A 894 -0.72 -40.59 -32.74
C GLU A 894 0.81 -40.54 -32.60
N SER A 895 1.53 -40.41 -33.71
CA SER A 895 2.99 -40.33 -33.71
C SER A 895 3.52 -38.90 -33.52
N VAL A 896 2.67 -37.89 -33.67
CA VAL A 896 3.09 -36.48 -33.72
C VAL A 896 3.78 -36.06 -32.42
N GLN A 897 3.21 -36.39 -31.26
CA GLN A 897 3.80 -36.03 -29.97
C GLN A 897 5.17 -36.70 -29.77
N GLY A 898 5.25 -38.01 -30.04
CA GLY A 898 6.51 -38.76 -29.92
C GLY A 898 7.63 -38.20 -30.78
N ILE A 899 7.34 -37.83 -32.04
CA ILE A 899 8.31 -37.22 -32.94
C ILE A 899 8.72 -35.82 -32.46
N THR A 900 7.79 -35.03 -31.91
CA THR A 900 8.07 -33.68 -31.42
C THR A 900 9.01 -33.71 -30.19
N ASP A 901 8.79 -34.66 -29.29
CA ASP A 901 9.55 -34.79 -28.04
C ASP A 901 10.89 -35.51 -28.22
N TYR A 902 10.90 -36.62 -28.97
CA TYR A 902 12.06 -37.53 -29.04
C TYR A 902 12.72 -37.59 -30.41
N GLY A 903 12.20 -36.85 -31.40
CA GLY A 903 12.68 -36.89 -32.77
C GLY A 903 12.25 -38.16 -33.51
N PHE A 904 12.90 -38.44 -34.63
CA PHE A 904 12.64 -39.64 -35.43
C PHE A 904 13.45 -40.82 -34.90
N ASP A 905 12.80 -41.63 -34.07
CA ASP A 905 13.38 -42.77 -33.39
C ASP A 905 13.20 -44.07 -34.21
N ASP A 906 14.32 -44.75 -34.47
CA ASP A 906 14.40 -45.91 -35.36
C ASP A 906 13.61 -47.13 -34.88
N ARG A 907 13.35 -47.21 -33.57
CA ARG A 907 12.53 -48.25 -32.94
C ARG A 907 11.07 -48.21 -33.41
N TYR A 908 10.63 -47.07 -33.94
CA TYR A 908 9.26 -46.85 -34.41
C TYR A 908 9.13 -46.78 -35.94
N PHE A 909 10.22 -46.98 -36.69
CA PHE A 909 10.14 -46.97 -38.16
C PHE A 909 9.38 -48.18 -38.68
N SER A 910 8.77 -48.03 -39.86
CA SER A 910 8.06 -49.12 -40.49
C SER A 910 9.03 -50.12 -41.10
N SER A 911 8.89 -51.40 -40.78
CA SER A 911 9.64 -52.49 -41.41
C SER A 911 9.18 -52.84 -42.83
N SER A 912 8.17 -52.13 -43.36
CA SER A 912 7.57 -52.37 -44.68
C SER A 912 7.87 -51.25 -45.70
N GLY A 913 8.88 -50.40 -45.42
CA GLY A 913 9.25 -49.30 -46.30
C GLY A 913 9.81 -49.78 -47.63
N ARG A 914 9.51 -49.08 -48.73
CA ARG A 914 9.93 -49.43 -50.10
C ARG A 914 11.45 -49.59 -50.24
N TRP A 915 12.20 -48.82 -49.45
CA TRP A 915 13.66 -48.73 -49.47
C TRP A 915 14.29 -49.16 -48.15
N GLY A 916 13.54 -49.87 -47.30
CA GLY A 916 14.02 -50.39 -46.02
C GLY A 916 13.29 -49.88 -44.77
N HIS A 917 13.85 -50.21 -43.60
CA HIS A 917 13.39 -49.79 -42.27
C HIS A 917 13.91 -48.40 -41.90
N GLY A 918 13.20 -47.34 -42.28
CA GLY A 918 13.69 -45.96 -42.13
C GLY A 918 12.59 -44.92 -41.97
N ALA A 919 12.98 -43.71 -41.57
CA ALA A 919 12.13 -42.53 -41.72
C ALA A 919 12.29 -41.94 -43.14
N TYR A 920 11.15 -41.75 -43.80
CA TYR A 920 11.06 -41.32 -45.19
C TYR A 920 10.78 -39.83 -45.31
N PHE A 921 11.53 -39.16 -46.18
CA PHE A 921 11.41 -37.73 -46.43
C PHE A 921 11.29 -37.45 -47.92
N ALA A 922 10.62 -36.35 -48.27
CA ALA A 922 10.40 -35.96 -49.65
C ALA A 922 10.63 -34.46 -49.86
N ASP A 923 11.25 -34.09 -50.98
CA ASP A 923 11.30 -32.71 -51.45
C ASP A 923 9.94 -32.25 -51.99
N ASN A 924 9.18 -33.17 -52.60
CA ASN A 924 7.80 -32.92 -53.01
C ASN A 924 6.80 -33.20 -51.88
N PRO A 925 6.08 -32.18 -51.36
CA PRO A 925 5.13 -32.34 -50.27
C PRO A 925 3.96 -33.29 -50.61
N GLN A 926 3.61 -33.46 -51.89
CA GLN A 926 2.58 -34.42 -52.32
C GLN A 926 2.92 -35.87 -51.93
N LYS A 927 4.21 -36.26 -52.00
CA LYS A 927 4.66 -37.60 -51.63
C LYS A 927 4.40 -37.85 -50.15
N SER A 928 4.67 -36.85 -49.30
CA SER A 928 4.50 -36.93 -47.85
C SER A 928 3.04 -36.81 -47.42
N HIS A 929 2.22 -36.02 -48.12
CA HIS A 929 0.77 -35.91 -47.87
C HIS A 929 0.06 -37.26 -47.95
N GLY A 930 0.43 -38.13 -48.90
CA GLY A 930 -0.14 -39.48 -49.00
C GLY A 930 0.09 -40.39 -47.79
N TYR A 931 1.03 -40.02 -46.89
CA TYR A 931 1.30 -40.73 -45.63
C TYR A 931 0.79 -39.97 -44.40
N ALA A 932 0.37 -38.71 -44.55
CA ALA A 932 -0.27 -37.96 -43.49
C ALA A 932 -1.72 -38.46 -43.34
N ARG A 933 -2.02 -39.19 -42.28
CA ARG A 933 -3.39 -39.69 -42.07
C ARG A 933 -4.27 -38.59 -41.44
N PRO A 934 -5.55 -38.47 -41.83
CA PRO A 934 -6.47 -37.57 -41.16
C PRO A 934 -6.69 -38.01 -39.71
N ASP A 935 -6.75 -37.04 -38.80
CA ASP A 935 -7.22 -37.24 -37.43
C ASP A 935 -8.70 -37.64 -37.42
N ILE A 936 -9.04 -38.62 -36.58
CA ILE A 936 -10.39 -39.17 -36.52
C ILE A 936 -11.40 -38.17 -35.95
N ASN A 937 -10.94 -37.22 -35.15
CA ASN A 937 -11.80 -36.26 -34.46
C ASN A 937 -12.14 -35.06 -35.34
N ASP A 938 -11.21 -34.61 -36.18
CA ASP A 938 -11.38 -33.35 -36.91
C ASP A 938 -10.94 -33.37 -38.39
N GLY A 939 -10.45 -34.50 -38.89
CA GLY A 939 -10.01 -34.70 -40.26
C GLY A 939 -8.69 -34.01 -40.62
N THR A 940 -7.95 -33.47 -39.64
CA THR A 940 -6.71 -32.74 -39.91
C THR A 940 -5.55 -33.69 -40.19
N HIS A 941 -4.75 -33.34 -41.19
CA HIS A 941 -3.56 -34.09 -41.58
C HIS A 941 -2.32 -33.43 -40.97
N ALA A 942 -1.47 -34.20 -40.28
CA ALA A 942 -0.23 -33.69 -39.69
C ALA A 942 0.99 -34.04 -40.55
N MET A 943 1.79 -33.03 -40.87
CA MET A 943 3.04 -33.18 -41.61
C MET A 943 4.19 -32.44 -40.92
N PHE A 944 5.41 -32.97 -41.04
CA PHE A 944 6.63 -32.32 -40.60
C PHE A 944 7.36 -31.70 -41.80
N TYR A 945 7.86 -30.48 -41.62
CA TYR A 945 8.82 -29.84 -42.49
C TYR A 945 10.16 -29.80 -41.76
N ALA A 946 11.13 -30.58 -42.21
CA ALA A 946 12.34 -30.84 -41.46
C ALA A 946 13.61 -30.43 -42.22
N LYS A 947 14.59 -29.91 -41.49
CA LYS A 947 15.97 -29.88 -41.96
C LYS A 947 16.61 -31.23 -41.69
N VAL A 948 17.10 -31.89 -42.72
CA VAL A 948 17.61 -33.25 -42.66
C VAL A 948 19.03 -33.31 -43.24
N LEU A 949 19.95 -33.92 -42.49
CA LEU A 949 21.35 -34.09 -42.87
C LEU A 949 21.49 -35.38 -43.68
N SER A 950 21.53 -35.26 -45.01
CA SER A 950 21.59 -36.45 -45.88
C SER A 950 23.01 -37.01 -46.06
N GLY A 951 24.04 -36.22 -45.73
CA GLY A 951 25.44 -36.61 -45.90
C GLY A 951 25.75 -37.09 -47.31
N ILE A 952 26.45 -38.22 -47.42
CA ILE A 952 26.72 -38.93 -48.67
C ILE A 952 25.59 -39.95 -48.92
N PRO A 953 24.69 -39.73 -49.90
CA PRO A 953 23.57 -40.65 -50.16
C PRO A 953 23.96 -41.79 -51.09
N SER A 954 23.50 -43.00 -50.80
CA SER A 954 23.49 -44.12 -51.73
C SER A 954 22.25 -44.06 -52.60
N VAL A 955 22.42 -43.93 -53.91
CA VAL A 955 21.30 -43.87 -54.85
C VAL A 955 20.78 -45.29 -55.12
N LEU A 956 19.49 -45.54 -54.89
CA LEU A 956 18.82 -46.80 -55.22
C LEU A 956 17.78 -46.58 -56.31
N ASN A 957 17.74 -47.47 -57.30
CA ASN A 957 16.85 -47.38 -58.46
C ASN A 957 15.79 -48.51 -58.49
N HIS A 958 15.76 -49.37 -57.46
CA HIS A 958 14.83 -50.50 -57.31
C HIS A 958 14.52 -50.79 -55.84
N ASP A 959 13.27 -51.15 -55.54
CA ASP A 959 12.77 -51.37 -54.18
C ASP A 959 13.65 -52.36 -53.41
N ASN A 960 14.02 -51.99 -52.18
CA ASN A 960 14.79 -52.85 -51.28
C ASN A 960 14.22 -52.77 -49.85
N PRO A 961 13.08 -53.42 -49.58
CA PRO A 961 12.41 -53.34 -48.29
C PRO A 961 13.15 -54.04 -47.14
N LYS A 962 14.18 -54.84 -47.45
CA LYS A 962 14.98 -55.57 -46.45
C LYS A 962 16.13 -54.75 -45.87
N LEU A 963 16.40 -53.58 -46.42
CA LEU A 963 17.49 -52.73 -45.96
C LEU A 963 17.18 -52.20 -44.54
N THR A 964 18.11 -52.34 -43.60
CA THR A 964 17.93 -51.89 -42.21
C THR A 964 18.77 -50.67 -41.86
N SER A 965 19.74 -50.32 -42.70
CA SER A 965 20.60 -49.13 -42.59
C SER A 965 21.15 -48.74 -43.95
N ALA A 966 21.65 -47.51 -44.10
CA ALA A 966 22.38 -47.12 -45.31
C ALA A 966 23.57 -48.07 -45.58
N PRO A 967 23.93 -48.33 -46.85
CA PRO A 967 25.09 -49.15 -47.18
C PRO A 967 26.40 -48.59 -46.58
N ILE A 968 27.38 -49.47 -46.35
CA ILE A 968 28.69 -49.08 -45.80
C ILE A 968 29.30 -47.95 -46.64
N GLY A 969 29.77 -46.88 -45.98
CA GLY A 969 30.33 -45.70 -46.64
C GLY A 969 29.30 -44.62 -47.00
N PHE A 970 28.01 -44.87 -46.78
CA PHE A 970 26.93 -43.92 -47.03
C PHE A 970 26.20 -43.56 -45.73
N HIS A 971 25.71 -42.32 -45.67
CA HIS A 971 24.99 -41.79 -44.52
C HIS A 971 23.47 -41.95 -44.66
N SER A 972 23.01 -41.98 -45.91
CA SER A 972 21.60 -42.10 -46.26
C SER A 972 21.39 -42.87 -47.56
N VAL A 973 20.13 -43.15 -47.88
CA VAL A 973 19.68 -43.69 -49.17
C VAL A 973 18.78 -42.69 -49.87
N GLN A 974 18.97 -42.54 -51.18
CA GLN A 974 18.11 -41.77 -52.06
C GLN A 974 17.46 -42.70 -53.08
N GLY A 975 16.18 -43.05 -52.87
CA GLY A 975 15.39 -43.75 -53.88
C GLY A 975 15.07 -42.86 -55.09
N THR A 976 15.36 -43.35 -56.29
CA THR A 976 14.94 -42.73 -57.56
C THR A 976 13.95 -43.63 -58.30
N GLY A 977 12.85 -43.07 -58.78
CA GLY A 977 11.81 -43.80 -59.52
C GLY A 977 10.72 -44.42 -58.64
N GLY A 978 9.46 -44.07 -58.94
CA GLY A 978 8.26 -44.65 -58.32
C GLY A 978 7.01 -43.85 -58.69
N GLN A 979 5.91 -44.54 -59.07
CA GLN A 979 4.60 -43.91 -59.22
C GLN A 979 3.97 -43.69 -57.83
N TYR A 980 3.50 -42.47 -57.58
CA TYR A 980 2.89 -42.12 -56.31
C TYR A 980 1.40 -42.51 -56.30
N PRO A 981 0.89 -43.15 -55.24
CA PRO A 981 -0.54 -43.39 -55.13
C PRO A 981 -1.27 -42.05 -55.09
N GLY A 982 -2.19 -41.82 -56.03
CA GLY A 982 -3.04 -40.64 -56.00
C GLY A 982 -4.03 -40.73 -54.85
N ARG A 983 -4.11 -39.72 -53.98
CA ARG A 983 -5.26 -39.53 -53.08
C ARG A 983 -5.34 -38.16 -52.38
N ASP A 984 -6.60 -37.82 -52.12
CA ASP A 984 -7.29 -36.65 -51.55
C ASP A 984 -6.79 -35.22 -51.84
N LYS A 985 -7.56 -34.52 -52.69
CA LYS A 985 -7.34 -33.12 -53.08
C LYS A 985 -7.94 -32.10 -52.10
N ASN A 986 -8.75 -32.57 -51.13
CA ASN A 986 -9.48 -31.74 -50.19
C ASN A 986 -9.07 -32.11 -48.76
N GLY A 987 -8.25 -31.28 -48.10
CA GLY A 987 -7.78 -31.57 -46.74
C GLY A 987 -7.39 -30.32 -45.95
N LYS A 988 -7.53 -30.42 -44.62
CA LYS A 988 -7.00 -29.41 -43.68
C LYS A 988 -5.65 -29.92 -43.15
N MET A 989 -4.61 -29.08 -43.17
CA MET A 989 -3.25 -29.49 -42.81
C MET A 989 -2.67 -28.68 -41.65
N ILE A 990 -1.99 -29.37 -40.73
CA ILE A 990 -1.10 -28.80 -39.71
C ILE A 990 0.34 -29.18 -40.07
N LEU A 991 1.22 -28.18 -40.12
CA LEU A 991 2.63 -28.38 -40.40
C LEU A 991 3.48 -28.05 -39.18
N LYS A 992 4.39 -28.96 -38.83
CA LYS A 992 5.36 -28.77 -37.75
C LYS A 992 6.77 -28.67 -38.31
N CYS A 993 7.47 -27.58 -38.04
CA CYS A 993 8.83 -27.35 -38.48
C CYS A 993 9.83 -27.80 -37.40
N LEU A 994 10.70 -28.77 -37.68
CA LEU A 994 11.65 -29.30 -36.70
C LEU A 994 13.04 -29.52 -37.33
N GLN A 995 14.10 -29.42 -36.53
CA GLN A 995 15.47 -29.72 -36.94
C GLN A 995 15.85 -31.08 -36.37
N ILE A 996 16.22 -32.06 -37.21
CA ILE A 996 16.40 -33.44 -36.74
C ILE A 996 17.47 -34.16 -37.55
N VAL A 997 18.26 -34.95 -36.83
CA VAL A 997 19.23 -35.89 -37.38
C VAL A 997 18.54 -37.18 -37.74
N ILE A 998 18.68 -37.63 -38.99
CA ILE A 998 18.18 -38.93 -39.42
C ILE A 998 19.16 -39.49 -40.43
N LYS A 999 19.66 -40.71 -40.19
CA LYS A 999 20.25 -41.53 -41.26
C LYS A 999 19.10 -41.98 -42.17
N ILE A 1000 18.89 -41.23 -43.25
CA ILE A 1000 17.68 -41.34 -44.08
C ILE A 1000 17.71 -42.65 -44.89
N MET A 1001 16.57 -43.31 -45.02
CA MET A 1001 16.29 -44.16 -46.18
C MET A 1001 15.11 -43.57 -46.95
N GLY A 1002 15.37 -42.95 -48.11
CA GLY A 1002 14.42 -42.11 -48.86
C GLY A 1002 13.64 -42.82 -49.95
#